data_AF-A0AA36JH83-F1
#
_entry.id   AF-A0AA36JH83-F1
#
_cell.length_a   1.000
_cell.length_b   1.000
_cell.length_c   1.000
_cell.angle_alpha   90.00
_cell.angle_beta   90.00
_cell.angle_gamma   90.00
#
_symmetry.space_group_name_H-M   'P 1'
#
loop_
_entity.id
_entity.type
_entity.pdbx_description
1 polymer ?
#
loop_
_entity_poly.entity_id
_entity_poly.type
_entity_poly.pdbx_seq_one_letter_code
_entity_poly.pdbx_strand_id
1 'polypeptide(L)'
;MEAFRIFSDRSASDLEAFEWNSTMDLLACLTAPPDSTMSIYRLLSEDQSPKLLSEKVTGVGTTLAWSPCGRRLVVGDRLGGITLYVRLQVVISLNEDGETGAVLHTRRSHTAPITAFCWIDAGDLEDTWLARSSMLPPLLSVPSAPSNMYAETPSKEELSPSGFTLLVSLDEAGHLVVAARGTFPLQAQNLFEGQFGKLSEQCRRPMAVQLSPDLRCLAVLLGPGGSGARTPEGPCARTPSPRPSQAWSHPGELGLAVVVLDVRKFAVRRRELAHCSAMSERLCAVASYALQAVETLATVWRSAASTFVNKMRALIDCIQAYSGAGSKAKGTVHSELLYTLCTGNPSDPVHAFLTRQTTPQQLSRIEKSLMQALDYVNLVTTTRLQVAVQHLQSILQDLKACAGRFSSLGLDFGLLDELETQVTGFSALTEQLLLDVSAARRFARTLFQLFLYQAQKLSEGAPEAGTPSSRADGSYAAPSPSEVDDFVAAVRQQSLELEDVTARIGTRPKVSGEDGRESLASKMARLVSDAERLGQRICSAMARHSSPLLCQSLEVVSPWRAVYSELRAAAGADMAAGVPSPRGLGRPMLHMAWQDLPQQKDTLVESLPEELLLLWAGGATEAKLNLARVRFSVGKREAAVQPKLDLATVKANASSTGHFLLCRCYDADRIAALVLQEEPSRSATVCLIDMTDLEFHPFGSEASAILSDMQVSQSAPLPESYLWASAMRVMSQRGVCSIYSWRARRLLTLDMEAVDEMDDAD
;
A
#
# COMPACT_ATOMS: atom_id res chain seq x y z
N MET A 1 34.42 -32.86 4.73
CA MET A 1 33.13 -32.44 5.33
C MET A 1 32.43 -31.56 4.30
N GLU A 2 31.14 -31.75 4.09
CA GLU A 2 30.35 -30.86 3.22
C GLU A 2 30.11 -29.54 3.94
N ALA A 3 30.55 -28.42 3.36
CA ALA A 3 30.37 -27.09 3.94
C ALA A 3 28.91 -26.59 3.83
N PHE A 4 28.07 -27.28 3.05
CA PHE A 4 26.67 -26.92 2.85
C PHE A 4 25.80 -28.16 2.73
N ARG A 5 24.58 -28.10 3.28
CA ARG A 5 23.55 -29.12 3.10
C ARG A 5 22.42 -28.58 2.22
N ILE A 6 22.03 -29.33 1.20
CA ILE A 6 20.83 -29.00 0.41
C ILE A 6 19.60 -29.26 1.28
N PHE A 7 18.79 -28.22 1.47
CA PHE A 7 17.58 -28.28 2.30
C PHE A 7 16.31 -28.49 1.47
N SER A 8 16.24 -27.94 0.26
CA SER A 8 15.12 -28.16 -0.67
C SER A 8 15.52 -27.82 -2.09
N ASP A 9 15.00 -28.58 -3.06
CA ASP A 9 15.11 -28.32 -4.49
C ASP A 9 13.71 -28.42 -5.15
N ARG A 10 13.20 -27.30 -5.67
CA ARG A 10 11.83 -27.19 -6.18
C ARG A 10 11.76 -26.59 -7.56
N SER A 11 10.89 -27.11 -8.42
CA SER A 11 10.51 -26.39 -9.63
C SER A 11 9.63 -25.18 -9.27
N ALA A 12 9.93 -24.03 -9.86
CA ALA A 12 9.14 -22.81 -9.75
C ALA A 12 8.89 -22.25 -11.15
N SER A 13 7.75 -21.62 -11.37
CA SER A 13 7.52 -20.81 -12.57
C SER A 13 8.52 -19.65 -12.62
N ASP A 14 8.72 -19.04 -13.80
CA ASP A 14 9.66 -17.94 -13.99
C ASP A 14 9.48 -16.90 -12.87
N LEU A 15 10.50 -16.74 -12.01
CA LEU A 15 10.45 -15.82 -10.88
C LEU A 15 10.90 -14.42 -11.33
N GLU A 16 10.11 -13.40 -10.99
CA GLU A 16 10.48 -11.98 -11.14
C GLU A 16 11.32 -11.52 -9.94
N ALA A 17 10.93 -11.92 -8.72
CA ALA A 17 11.61 -11.55 -7.48
C ALA A 17 11.39 -12.61 -6.39
N PHE A 18 12.31 -12.70 -5.42
CA PHE A 18 12.16 -13.53 -4.23
C PHE A 18 12.96 -12.94 -3.06
N GLU A 19 12.46 -13.11 -1.83
CA GLU A 19 13.09 -12.58 -0.61
C GLU A 19 12.76 -13.43 0.61
N TRP A 20 13.78 -13.64 1.43
CA TRP A 20 13.65 -14.33 2.70
C TRP A 20 13.11 -13.42 3.80
N ASN A 21 12.30 -14.01 4.67
CA ASN A 21 11.90 -13.39 5.92
C ASN A 21 13.08 -13.38 6.90
N SER A 22 13.39 -12.23 7.49
CA SER A 22 14.48 -12.12 8.47
C SER A 22 14.19 -12.88 9.77
N THR A 23 12.92 -12.95 10.19
CA THR A 23 12.52 -13.45 11.51
C THR A 23 11.88 -14.85 11.50
N MET A 24 11.38 -15.30 10.35
CA MET A 24 10.80 -16.65 10.19
C MET A 24 11.45 -17.44 9.05
N ASP A 25 11.30 -18.76 9.07
CA ASP A 25 11.78 -19.72 8.06
C ASP A 25 10.95 -19.66 6.76
N LEU A 26 10.67 -18.45 6.28
CA LEU A 26 9.74 -18.20 5.19
C LEU A 26 10.43 -17.53 4.00
N LEU A 27 10.15 -18.04 2.80
CA LEU A 27 10.59 -17.45 1.54
C LEU A 27 9.39 -16.94 0.76
N ALA A 28 9.39 -15.65 0.42
CA ALA A 28 8.43 -15.08 -0.52
C ALA A 28 9.02 -15.13 -1.94
N CYS A 29 8.20 -15.57 -2.89
CA CYS A 29 8.51 -15.60 -4.32
C CYS A 29 7.42 -14.88 -5.09
N LEU A 30 7.78 -14.22 -6.17
CA LEU A 30 6.88 -13.53 -7.07
C LEU A 30 7.14 -14.01 -8.49
N THR A 31 6.11 -14.49 -9.16
CA THR A 31 6.23 -14.99 -10.53
C THR A 31 6.21 -13.84 -11.54
N ALA A 32 6.91 -14.05 -12.65
CA ALA A 32 6.97 -13.17 -13.79
C ALA A 32 5.60 -13.05 -14.49
N PRO A 33 5.34 -11.92 -15.16
CA PRO A 33 4.12 -11.72 -15.95
C PRO A 33 3.91 -12.79 -17.04
N PRO A 34 2.66 -12.99 -17.50
CA PRO A 34 1.50 -12.11 -17.30
C PRO A 34 0.72 -12.32 -16.00
N ASP A 35 0.85 -13.49 -15.37
CA ASP A 35 0.16 -13.84 -14.14
C ASP A 35 1.12 -13.77 -12.95
N SER A 36 1.38 -12.53 -12.48
CA SER A 36 2.17 -12.33 -11.26
C SER A 36 1.43 -12.88 -10.05
N THR A 37 1.97 -13.97 -9.50
CA THR A 37 1.50 -14.64 -8.31
C THR A 37 2.56 -14.52 -7.23
N MET A 38 2.15 -14.05 -6.07
CA MET A 38 2.95 -14.05 -4.85
C MET A 38 2.76 -15.40 -4.17
N SER A 39 3.85 -16.08 -3.87
CA SER A 39 3.87 -17.38 -3.21
C SER A 39 4.76 -17.32 -1.99
N ILE A 40 4.33 -17.92 -0.87
CA ILE A 40 5.14 -18.01 0.34
C ILE A 40 5.38 -19.47 0.66
N TYR A 41 6.64 -19.82 0.83
CA TYR A 41 7.10 -21.16 1.16
C TYR A 41 7.67 -21.16 2.57
N ARG A 42 7.37 -22.20 3.34
CA ARG A 42 8.08 -22.46 4.59
C ARG A 42 9.21 -23.44 4.33
N LEU A 43 10.38 -23.13 4.86
CA LEU A 43 11.54 -23.98 4.77
C LEU A 43 11.48 -25.05 5.87
N LEU A 44 10.91 -26.20 5.53
CA LEU A 44 11.00 -27.46 6.31
C LEU A 44 11.88 -28.47 5.56
N SER A 45 12.22 -29.59 6.18
CA SER A 45 13.07 -30.65 5.59
C SER A 45 12.67 -31.00 4.14
N GLU A 46 13.61 -31.58 3.38
CA GLU A 46 13.58 -31.81 1.92
C GLU A 46 12.20 -32.12 1.32
N ASP A 47 11.44 -33.04 1.92
CA ASP A 47 10.13 -33.50 1.43
C ASP A 47 8.91 -32.68 1.91
N GLN A 48 9.09 -31.77 2.87
CA GLN A 48 7.99 -31.20 3.65
C GLN A 48 7.79 -29.70 3.53
N SER A 49 8.63 -28.92 2.86
CA SER A 49 8.46 -27.45 2.78
C SER A 49 7.09 -27.04 2.18
N PRO A 50 6.01 -26.73 2.93
CA PRO A 50 4.73 -26.46 2.27
C PRO A 50 4.77 -25.11 1.54
N LYS A 51 4.02 -25.02 0.43
CA LYS A 51 3.59 -23.72 -0.07
C LYS A 51 2.47 -23.24 0.87
N LEU A 52 2.76 -22.25 1.70
CA LEU A 52 1.81 -21.73 2.69
C LEU A 52 0.75 -20.85 2.07
N LEU A 53 1.14 -20.02 1.10
CA LEU A 53 0.27 -19.04 0.47
C LEU A 53 0.56 -18.95 -1.02
N SER A 54 -0.48 -18.75 -1.82
CA SER A 54 -0.40 -18.44 -3.24
C SER A 54 -1.51 -17.46 -3.60
N GLU A 55 -1.15 -16.22 -3.90
CA GLU A 55 -2.13 -15.18 -4.18
C GLU A 55 -1.80 -14.48 -5.50
N LYS A 56 -2.82 -14.19 -6.30
CA LYS A 56 -2.66 -13.41 -7.52
C LYS A 56 -2.53 -11.94 -7.14
N VAL A 57 -1.45 -11.30 -7.54
CA VAL A 57 -1.24 -9.87 -7.30
C VAL A 57 -2.20 -9.09 -8.21
N THR A 58 -2.78 -7.99 -7.70
CA THR A 58 -3.76 -7.15 -8.42
C THR A 58 -3.20 -6.49 -9.69
N GLY A 59 -1.87 -6.52 -9.86
CA GLY A 59 -1.16 -6.06 -11.05
C GLY A 59 0.06 -6.94 -11.34
N VAL A 60 0.90 -6.49 -12.28
CA VAL A 60 2.17 -7.16 -12.56
C VAL A 60 3.17 -6.74 -11.50
N GLY A 61 3.47 -7.66 -10.57
CA GLY A 61 4.43 -7.42 -9.51
C GLY A 61 5.85 -7.27 -10.06
N THR A 62 6.66 -6.41 -9.45
CA THR A 62 8.04 -6.09 -9.89
C THR A 62 9.08 -6.28 -8.80
N THR A 63 8.70 -6.11 -7.54
CA THR A 63 9.60 -6.18 -6.39
C THR A 63 8.80 -6.53 -5.14
N LEU A 64 9.46 -7.04 -4.12
CA LEU A 64 8.87 -7.40 -2.84
C LEU A 64 9.85 -7.09 -1.70
N ALA A 65 9.34 -6.89 -0.49
CA ALA A 65 10.16 -6.74 0.72
C ALA A 65 9.45 -7.19 2.00
N TRP A 66 10.18 -7.87 2.88
CA TRP A 66 9.67 -8.21 4.20
C TRP A 66 9.80 -7.04 5.17
N SER A 67 8.79 -6.88 6.01
CA SER A 67 8.92 -6.03 7.20
C SER A 67 9.99 -6.56 8.15
N PRO A 68 10.65 -5.69 8.93
CA PRO A 68 11.68 -6.11 9.89
C PRO A 68 11.18 -7.14 10.92
N CYS A 69 9.90 -7.09 11.29
CA CYS A 69 9.28 -8.05 12.20
C CYS A 69 8.86 -9.37 11.52
N GLY A 70 9.03 -9.47 10.19
CA GLY A 70 8.64 -10.62 9.37
C GLY A 70 7.15 -10.94 9.30
N ARG A 71 6.27 -10.11 9.89
CA ARG A 71 4.82 -10.37 9.90
C ARG A 71 4.08 -9.78 8.70
N ARG A 72 4.72 -8.85 7.99
CA ARG A 72 4.18 -8.15 6.83
C ARG A 72 5.10 -8.30 5.63
N LEU A 73 4.50 -8.37 4.45
CA LEU A 73 5.18 -8.44 3.16
C LEU A 73 4.61 -7.35 2.27
N VAL A 74 5.47 -6.60 1.61
CA VAL A 74 5.06 -5.60 0.61
C VAL A 74 5.41 -6.09 -0.79
N VAL A 75 4.52 -5.82 -1.74
CA VAL A 75 4.72 -6.08 -3.17
C VAL A 75 4.49 -4.79 -3.95
N GLY A 76 5.43 -4.46 -4.83
CA GLY A 76 5.35 -3.33 -5.75
C GLY A 76 4.93 -3.80 -7.13
N ASP A 77 4.22 -2.96 -7.88
CA ASP A 77 3.74 -3.28 -9.22
C ASP A 77 4.26 -2.34 -10.32
N ARG A 78 4.01 -2.72 -11.58
CA ARG A 78 4.39 -1.96 -12.79
C ARG A 78 3.66 -0.63 -12.97
N LEU A 79 2.55 -0.42 -12.27
CA LEU A 79 1.76 0.82 -12.35
C LEU A 79 2.12 1.81 -11.22
N GLY A 80 3.06 1.44 -10.34
CA GLY A 80 3.47 2.22 -9.18
C GLY A 80 2.59 1.99 -7.94
N GLY A 81 1.80 0.93 -7.94
CA GLY A 81 1.07 0.43 -6.79
C GLY A 81 1.97 -0.32 -5.81
N ILE A 82 1.68 -0.14 -4.53
CA ILE A 82 2.26 -0.85 -3.39
C ILE A 82 1.11 -1.57 -2.70
N THR A 83 1.21 -2.90 -2.60
CA THR A 83 0.25 -3.74 -1.88
C THR A 83 0.94 -4.34 -0.65
N LEU A 84 0.35 -4.11 0.51
CA LEU A 84 0.78 -4.63 1.79
C LEU A 84 -0.08 -5.82 2.20
N TYR A 85 0.57 -6.95 2.42
CA TYR A 85 -0.01 -8.18 2.93
C TYR A 85 0.37 -8.36 4.41
N VAL A 86 -0.59 -8.73 5.25
CA VAL A 86 -0.34 -9.12 6.65
C VAL A 86 -0.95 -10.49 6.90
N ARG A 87 -0.41 -11.14 7.95
CA ARG A 87 -0.96 -12.34 8.58
C ARG A 87 -0.37 -13.64 8.05
N LEU A 88 0.90 -13.89 8.40
CA LEU A 88 1.50 -15.22 8.24
C LEU A 88 1.60 -16.02 9.55
N GLN A 89 1.38 -15.40 10.70
CA GLN A 89 1.59 -16.06 11.98
C GLN A 89 0.39 -16.93 12.44
N VAL A 90 -0.82 -16.66 11.96
CA VAL A 90 -2.05 -17.41 12.36
C VAL A 90 -2.42 -18.52 11.36
N VAL A 91 -1.98 -18.44 10.10
CA VAL A 91 -2.30 -19.47 9.08
C VAL A 91 -1.55 -20.80 9.32
N ILE A 92 -0.57 -20.81 10.22
CA ILE A 92 0.29 -21.99 10.48
C ILE A 92 -0.26 -22.87 11.63
N SER A 93 -1.25 -22.40 12.40
CA SER A 93 -1.87 -23.22 13.45
C SER A 93 -3.28 -23.62 13.05
N LEU A 94 -3.40 -24.82 12.48
CA LEU A 94 -4.61 -25.64 12.47
C LEU A 94 -5.84 -25.01 11.78
N ASN A 95 -5.95 -25.12 10.45
CA ASN A 95 -7.21 -25.44 9.76
C ASN A 95 -6.98 -25.74 8.27
N GLU A 96 -7.63 -26.79 7.78
CA GLU A 96 -7.59 -27.26 6.38
C GLU A 96 -8.41 -26.39 5.41
N ASP A 97 -9.04 -25.33 5.91
CA ASP A 97 -9.80 -24.39 5.09
C ASP A 97 -8.85 -23.30 4.58
N GLY A 98 -8.56 -23.32 3.29
CA GLY A 98 -7.62 -22.39 2.63
C GLY A 98 -7.96 -20.92 2.88
N GLU A 99 -7.28 -20.30 3.83
CA GLU A 99 -7.37 -18.85 4.05
C GLU A 99 -6.42 -18.09 3.12
N THR A 100 -7.01 -17.18 2.35
CA THR A 100 -6.31 -16.21 1.50
C THR A 100 -5.53 -15.21 2.36
N GLY A 101 -4.34 -14.81 1.88
CA GLY A 101 -3.62 -13.66 2.44
C GLY A 101 -4.54 -12.44 2.40
N ALA A 102 -4.79 -11.82 3.55
CA ALA A 102 -5.59 -10.62 3.59
C ALA A 102 -4.73 -9.44 3.11
N VAL A 103 -5.09 -8.86 1.97
CA VAL A 103 -4.58 -7.55 1.56
C VAL A 103 -5.01 -6.52 2.61
N LEU A 104 -4.06 -5.99 3.38
CA LEU A 104 -4.37 -4.93 4.34
C LEU A 104 -4.54 -3.58 3.68
N HIS A 105 -3.68 -3.29 2.72
CA HIS A 105 -3.56 -1.96 2.17
C HIS A 105 -3.02 -2.03 0.76
N THR A 106 -3.69 -1.34 -0.16
CA THR A 106 -3.17 -1.09 -1.50
C THR A 106 -3.16 0.40 -1.71
N ARG A 107 -2.01 0.94 -2.11
CA ARG A 107 -1.83 2.36 -2.37
C ARG A 107 -0.99 2.56 -3.61
N ARG A 108 -1.43 3.49 -4.45
CA ARG A 108 -0.61 3.99 -5.56
C ARG A 108 0.22 5.17 -5.08
N SER A 109 1.49 4.91 -4.76
CA SER A 109 2.44 5.94 -4.31
C SER A 109 3.37 6.42 -5.43
N HIS A 110 3.44 5.68 -6.53
CA HIS A 110 4.32 5.95 -7.66
C HIS A 110 3.54 6.05 -8.98
N THR A 111 4.13 6.72 -9.96
CA THR A 111 3.57 6.83 -11.32
C THR A 111 4.24 5.87 -12.31
N ALA A 112 5.38 5.29 -11.92
CA ALA A 112 6.19 4.38 -12.74
C ALA A 112 6.39 3.03 -12.02
N PRO A 113 6.90 1.99 -12.71
CA PRO A 113 7.18 0.69 -12.11
C PRO A 113 8.11 0.80 -10.89
N ILE A 114 7.74 0.14 -9.80
CA ILE A 114 8.59 0.12 -8.59
C ILE A 114 9.79 -0.79 -8.86
N THR A 115 10.99 -0.26 -8.62
CA THR A 115 12.25 -0.98 -8.88
C THR A 115 12.92 -1.57 -7.66
N ALA A 116 12.74 -0.95 -6.50
CA ALA A 116 13.45 -1.31 -5.29
C ALA A 116 12.66 -0.92 -4.05
N PHE A 117 12.83 -1.73 -3.00
CA PHE A 117 12.37 -1.46 -1.65
C PHE A 117 13.53 -1.57 -0.66
N CYS A 118 13.41 -0.86 0.46
CA CYS A 118 14.22 -1.08 1.66
C CYS A 118 13.33 -0.89 2.88
N TRP A 119 13.13 -1.93 3.68
CA TRP A 119 12.35 -1.84 4.90
C TRP A 119 13.24 -2.04 6.13
N ILE A 120 13.33 -1.00 6.96
CA ILE A 120 14.16 -1.01 8.16
C ILE A 120 13.34 -0.79 9.43
N ASP A 121 13.88 -1.30 10.53
CA ASP A 121 13.45 -0.93 11.86
C ASP A 121 14.17 0.36 12.26
N ALA A 122 13.40 1.41 12.51
CA ALA A 122 13.91 2.68 13.00
C ALA A 122 13.99 2.71 14.54
N GLY A 123 13.70 1.59 15.21
CA GLY A 123 14.01 1.31 16.61
C GLY A 123 12.81 1.36 17.55
N ASP A 124 13.02 0.79 18.74
CA ASP A 124 11.98 0.64 19.75
C ASP A 124 11.48 1.99 20.27
N LEU A 125 10.17 2.16 20.22
CA LEU A 125 9.45 3.27 20.81
C LEU A 125 8.30 2.67 21.60
N GLU A 126 8.23 2.98 22.89
CA GLU A 126 7.03 2.72 23.67
C GLU A 126 5.91 3.63 23.13
N ASP A 127 5.00 3.03 22.36
CA ASP A 127 3.83 3.70 21.81
C ASP A 127 2.80 4.01 22.92
N THR A 128 3.11 5.02 23.73
CA THR A 128 2.22 5.55 24.78
C THR A 128 0.87 6.01 24.23
N TRP A 129 0.80 6.37 22.95
CA TRP A 129 -0.46 6.70 22.28
C TRP A 129 -1.35 5.47 22.04
N LEU A 130 -0.78 4.32 21.67
CA LEU A 130 -1.57 3.08 21.49
C LEU A 130 -2.27 2.69 22.80
N ALA A 131 -1.61 2.89 23.94
CA ALA A 131 -2.22 2.67 25.25
C ALA A 131 -3.43 3.59 25.50
N ARG A 132 -3.41 4.87 25.09
CA ARG A 132 -4.57 5.76 25.18
C ARG A 132 -5.66 5.43 24.17
N SER A 133 -5.29 5.02 22.95
CA SER A 133 -6.26 4.63 21.92
C SER A 133 -7.14 3.45 22.36
N SER A 134 -6.61 2.59 23.24
CA SER A 134 -7.36 1.48 23.84
C SER A 134 -8.50 1.90 24.78
N MET A 135 -8.52 3.17 25.21
CA MET A 135 -9.61 3.73 26.04
C MET A 135 -10.80 4.21 25.19
N LEU A 136 -10.63 4.37 23.88
CA LEU A 136 -11.72 4.73 22.98
C LEU A 136 -12.51 3.47 22.59
N PRO A 137 -13.84 3.57 22.39
CA PRO A 137 -14.63 2.45 21.88
C PRO A 137 -14.08 1.97 20.53
N PRO A 138 -14.04 0.65 20.26
CA PRO A 138 -13.53 0.14 19.00
C PRO A 138 -14.41 0.56 17.82
N LEU A 139 -13.81 0.78 16.66
CA LEU A 139 -14.56 0.98 15.41
C LEU A 139 -15.13 -0.37 14.96
N LEU A 140 -16.44 -0.42 14.81
CA LEU A 140 -17.15 -1.63 14.41
C LEU A 140 -17.27 -1.72 12.89
N SER A 141 -17.44 -2.92 12.33
CA SER A 141 -17.71 -3.09 10.89
C SER A 141 -18.92 -2.28 10.44
N VAL A 142 -18.80 -1.62 9.29
CA VAL A 142 -19.94 -0.96 8.65
C VAL A 142 -20.80 -2.05 8.02
N PRO A 143 -22.04 -2.30 8.48
CA PRO A 143 -22.85 -3.36 7.90
C PRO A 143 -23.15 -3.06 6.43
N SER A 144 -23.14 -4.07 5.56
CA SER A 144 -23.38 -3.92 4.11
C SER A 144 -22.32 -3.13 3.33
N ALA A 145 -21.20 -2.76 3.96
CA ALA A 145 -20.08 -2.16 3.25
C ALA A 145 -19.33 -3.21 2.40
N PRO A 146 -18.80 -2.84 1.22
CA PRO A 146 -18.08 -3.76 0.35
C PRO A 146 -16.71 -4.19 0.89
N SER A 147 -16.18 -3.46 1.88
CA SER A 147 -14.90 -3.75 2.52
C SER A 147 -15.02 -3.55 4.03
N ASN A 148 -14.49 -4.49 4.79
CA ASN A 148 -14.36 -4.43 6.25
C ASN A 148 -12.94 -4.10 6.71
N MET A 149 -12.09 -3.53 5.84
CA MET A 149 -10.68 -3.23 6.12
C MET A 149 -10.44 -2.42 7.41
N TYR A 150 -11.44 -1.68 7.88
CA TYR A 150 -11.34 -0.81 9.05
C TYR A 150 -12.04 -1.37 10.31
N ALA A 151 -12.65 -2.56 10.18
CA ALA A 151 -13.49 -3.17 11.21
C ALA A 151 -12.73 -4.09 12.16
N GLU A 152 -11.57 -4.60 11.73
CA GLU A 152 -10.75 -5.44 12.59
C GLU A 152 -10.11 -4.56 13.65
N THR A 153 -10.58 -4.71 14.89
CA THR A 153 -9.78 -4.34 16.05
C THR A 153 -8.47 -5.12 15.93
N PRO A 154 -7.32 -4.45 15.77
CA PRO A 154 -6.06 -5.17 15.77
C PRO A 154 -6.01 -5.96 17.07
N SER A 155 -5.80 -7.27 16.97
CA SER A 155 -5.70 -8.09 18.17
C SER A 155 -4.61 -7.52 19.08
N LYS A 156 -4.71 -7.70 20.41
CA LYS A 156 -3.67 -7.23 21.35
C LYS A 156 -2.26 -7.70 20.97
N GLU A 157 -2.15 -8.79 20.19
CA GLU A 157 -0.92 -9.33 19.64
C GLU A 157 -0.44 -8.65 18.34
N GLU A 158 -1.35 -8.12 17.51
CA GLU A 158 -1.00 -7.25 16.36
C GLU A 158 -0.57 -5.84 16.79
N LEU A 159 -1.00 -5.43 17.99
CA LEU A 159 -0.57 -4.24 18.71
C LEU A 159 0.74 -4.44 19.47
N SER A 160 1.37 -5.63 19.44
CA SER A 160 2.75 -5.74 19.93
C SER A 160 3.59 -4.72 19.16
N PRO A 161 4.39 -3.88 19.84
CA PRO A 161 5.05 -2.75 19.20
C PRO A 161 6.07 -3.28 18.20
N SER A 162 5.65 -3.52 16.96
CA SER A 162 6.57 -3.35 15.86
C SER A 162 6.99 -1.89 15.98
N GLY A 163 8.24 -1.65 16.35
CA GLY A 163 8.78 -0.33 16.54
C GLY A 163 8.49 0.59 15.36
N PHE A 164 8.93 1.84 15.46
CA PHE A 164 8.83 2.73 14.32
C PHE A 164 9.60 2.09 13.16
N THR A 165 8.93 1.73 12.06
CA THR A 165 9.56 1.14 10.88
C THR A 165 9.39 2.05 9.68
N LEU A 166 10.35 2.02 8.76
CA LEU A 166 10.36 2.83 7.56
C LEU A 166 10.50 1.94 6.33
N LEU A 167 9.56 2.06 5.41
CA LEU A 167 9.65 1.49 4.07
C LEU A 167 10.09 2.58 3.10
N VAL A 168 11.22 2.38 2.45
CA VAL A 168 11.66 3.20 1.32
C VAL A 168 11.27 2.48 0.04
N SER A 169 10.63 3.18 -0.87
CA SER A 169 10.26 2.70 -2.20
C SER A 169 10.79 3.63 -3.28
N LEU A 170 11.22 3.05 -4.39
CA LEU A 170 11.86 3.77 -5.50
C LEU A 170 11.37 3.22 -6.85
N ASP A 171 10.91 4.10 -7.73
CA ASP A 171 10.42 3.74 -9.06
C ASP A 171 11.42 4.03 -10.20
N GLU A 172 11.13 3.54 -11.40
CA GLU A 172 11.97 3.73 -12.59
C GLU A 172 12.13 5.21 -13.00
N ALA A 173 11.23 6.09 -12.57
CA ALA A 173 11.28 7.53 -12.84
C ALA A 173 12.12 8.29 -11.81
N GLY A 174 12.74 7.61 -10.84
CA GLY A 174 13.54 8.24 -9.79
C GLY A 174 12.69 8.85 -8.67
N HIS A 175 11.40 8.55 -8.60
CA HIS A 175 10.55 8.97 -7.50
C HIS A 175 10.81 8.09 -6.27
N LEU A 176 11.38 8.70 -5.23
CA LEU A 176 11.69 8.08 -3.95
C LEU A 176 10.64 8.47 -2.92
N VAL A 177 10.07 7.48 -2.23
CA VAL A 177 9.12 7.68 -1.13
C VAL A 177 9.62 6.95 0.11
N VAL A 178 9.64 7.64 1.25
CA VAL A 178 9.88 7.05 2.58
C VAL A 178 8.55 7.05 3.32
N ALA A 179 8.04 5.88 3.70
CA ALA A 179 6.76 5.71 4.38
C ALA A 179 6.94 5.07 5.76
N ALA A 180 6.32 5.67 6.79
CA ALA A 180 6.17 5.05 8.09
C ALA A 180 5.28 3.81 7.98
N ARG A 181 5.74 2.69 8.56
CA ARG A 181 5.02 1.41 8.66
C ARG A 181 4.57 0.82 7.31
N GLY A 182 5.10 1.34 6.20
CA GLY A 182 4.73 0.97 4.83
C GLY A 182 3.50 1.68 4.25
N THR A 183 2.83 2.54 5.02
CA THR A 183 1.49 3.06 4.66
C THR A 183 1.43 4.58 4.60
N PHE A 184 2.11 5.28 5.53
CA PHE A 184 2.04 6.74 5.66
C PHE A 184 3.31 7.43 5.13
N PRO A 185 3.27 8.17 4.01
CA PRO A 185 4.44 8.82 3.42
C PRO A 185 4.94 9.94 4.34
N LEU A 186 6.20 9.82 4.74
CA LEU A 186 6.93 10.83 5.48
C LEU A 186 7.79 11.72 4.58
N GLN A 187 8.22 11.23 3.43
CA GLN A 187 8.99 12.00 2.46
C GLN A 187 8.73 11.47 1.06
N ALA A 188 8.62 12.36 0.08
CA ALA A 188 8.55 12.04 -1.32
C ALA A 188 9.39 13.05 -2.10
N GLN A 189 10.27 12.57 -2.97
CA GLN A 189 11.14 13.41 -3.77
C GLN A 189 11.50 12.73 -5.09
N ASN A 190 11.67 13.51 -6.14
CA ASN A 190 12.16 13.01 -7.41
C ASN A 190 13.68 13.25 -7.49
N LEU A 191 14.45 12.18 -7.58
CA LEU A 191 15.91 12.20 -7.67
C LEU A 191 16.41 12.78 -8.99
N PHE A 192 15.57 12.92 -10.01
CA PHE A 192 15.97 13.47 -11.32
C PHE A 192 15.48 14.91 -11.54
N GLU A 193 14.67 15.44 -10.61
CA GLU A 193 14.25 16.85 -10.63
C GLU A 193 15.15 17.71 -9.73
N GLY A 194 15.48 18.92 -10.19
CA GLY A 194 16.21 19.90 -9.40
C GLY A 194 17.74 19.71 -9.37
N GLN A 195 18.35 19.80 -8.18
CA GLN A 195 19.82 19.83 -7.99
C GLN A 195 20.54 18.58 -8.52
N PHE A 196 19.81 17.48 -8.66
CA PHE A 196 20.31 16.18 -9.14
C PHE A 196 20.24 16.01 -10.66
N GLY A 197 19.60 16.93 -11.40
CA GLY A 197 19.44 16.83 -12.86
C GLY A 197 20.76 16.90 -13.64
N LYS A 198 21.87 17.24 -12.97
CA LYS A 198 23.24 17.18 -13.53
C LYS A 198 23.87 15.79 -13.49
N LEU A 199 23.22 14.81 -12.85
CA LEU A 199 23.58 13.40 -13.01
C LEU A 199 23.60 13.10 -14.52
N SER A 200 24.73 12.54 -14.98
CA SER A 200 24.93 12.17 -16.38
C SER A 200 23.66 11.52 -16.93
N GLU A 201 23.16 11.98 -18.08
CA GLU A 201 21.99 11.37 -18.76
C GLU A 201 22.15 9.86 -18.94
N GLN A 202 23.38 9.38 -18.83
CA GLN A 202 23.77 7.98 -18.92
C GLN A 202 23.36 7.13 -17.71
N CYS A 203 23.06 7.69 -16.52
CA CYS A 203 22.79 6.94 -15.29
C CYS A 203 21.43 7.32 -14.67
N ARG A 204 20.33 6.87 -15.28
CA ARG A 204 18.97 7.26 -14.86
C ARG A 204 18.07 6.12 -14.45
N ARG A 205 18.57 4.89 -14.34
CA ARG A 205 17.71 3.77 -13.95
C ARG A 205 17.96 3.37 -12.50
N PRO A 206 17.06 3.67 -11.56
CA PRO A 206 17.22 3.19 -10.19
C PRO A 206 17.29 1.65 -10.13
N MET A 207 18.25 1.16 -9.34
CA MET A 207 18.53 -0.27 -9.20
C MET A 207 18.33 -0.78 -7.78
N ALA A 208 18.79 -0.01 -6.80
CA ALA A 208 18.74 -0.37 -5.39
C ALA A 208 18.59 0.88 -4.52
N VAL A 209 18.03 0.69 -3.34
CA VAL A 209 17.91 1.74 -2.32
C VAL A 209 18.22 1.15 -0.95
N GLN A 210 18.92 1.89 -0.10
CA GLN A 210 19.25 1.45 1.25
C GLN A 210 19.21 2.64 2.22
N LEU A 211 18.39 2.53 3.26
CA LEU A 211 18.36 3.47 4.38
C LEU A 211 19.29 2.97 5.50
N SER A 212 20.09 3.86 6.07
CA SER A 212 20.98 3.50 7.17
C SER A 212 20.18 3.19 8.45
N PRO A 213 20.61 2.20 9.27
CA PRO A 213 19.91 1.85 10.51
C PRO A 213 19.77 3.01 11.50
N ASP A 214 20.73 3.93 11.50
CA ASP A 214 20.73 5.13 12.33
C ASP A 214 19.89 6.30 11.76
N LEU A 215 19.26 6.10 10.59
CA LEU A 215 18.39 7.06 9.90
C LEU A 215 19.08 8.37 9.50
N ARG A 216 20.40 8.33 9.26
CA ARG A 216 21.19 9.51 8.89
C ARG A 216 21.45 9.63 7.40
N CYS A 217 21.56 8.51 6.70
CA CYS A 217 21.92 8.46 5.29
C CYS A 217 20.97 7.55 4.51
N LEU A 218 20.56 8.00 3.33
CA LEU A 218 19.82 7.19 2.36
C LEU A 218 20.65 7.09 1.09
N ALA A 219 21.03 5.87 0.71
CA ALA A 219 21.82 5.62 -0.49
C ALA A 219 20.95 5.02 -1.59
N VAL A 220 21.13 5.49 -2.81
CA VAL A 220 20.47 5.02 -4.02
C VAL A 220 21.53 4.66 -5.04
N LEU A 221 21.46 3.45 -5.60
CA LEU A 221 22.24 3.12 -6.78
C LEU A 221 21.43 3.31 -8.04
N LEU A 222 22.02 4.07 -8.96
CA LEU A 222 21.56 4.29 -10.31
C LEU A 222 22.39 3.45 -11.28
N GLY A 223 21.68 2.73 -12.11
CA GLY A 223 22.20 2.03 -13.26
C GLY A 223 22.17 2.86 -14.54
N PRO A 224 22.80 2.34 -15.58
CA PRO A 224 22.82 2.96 -16.88
C PRO A 224 21.39 3.09 -17.43
N GLY A 225 21.06 4.28 -17.93
CA GLY A 225 19.81 4.53 -18.62
C GLY A 225 19.74 3.61 -19.83
N GLY A 226 18.82 2.65 -19.81
CA GLY A 226 18.48 1.94 -21.03
C GLY A 226 18.08 3.00 -22.05
N SER A 227 18.74 3.03 -23.22
CA SER A 227 18.23 3.73 -24.39
C SER A 227 16.86 3.13 -24.67
N GLY A 228 15.82 3.65 -24.01
CA GLY A 228 14.46 3.27 -24.27
C GLY A 228 14.27 3.40 -25.76
N ALA A 229 13.90 2.31 -26.41
CA ALA A 229 13.43 2.37 -27.77
C ALA A 229 12.31 3.41 -27.76
N ARG A 230 12.63 4.63 -28.23
CA ARG A 230 11.61 5.59 -28.64
C ARG A 230 10.73 4.79 -29.58
N THR A 231 9.52 4.47 -29.13
CA THR A 231 8.46 3.98 -30.00
C THR A 231 8.49 4.87 -31.25
N PRO A 232 8.66 4.31 -32.45
CA PRO A 232 8.70 5.13 -33.65
C PRO A 232 7.36 5.88 -33.71
N GLU A 233 7.41 7.19 -33.49
CA GLU A 233 6.31 8.05 -33.86
C GLU A 233 6.05 7.83 -35.35
N GLY A 234 4.76 7.72 -35.68
CA GLY A 234 4.28 7.22 -36.96
C GLY A 234 4.82 7.96 -38.20
N PRO A 235 4.58 7.39 -39.38
CA PRO A 235 5.22 7.81 -40.61
C PRO A 235 4.57 9.09 -41.13
N CYS A 236 5.17 10.26 -40.88
CA CYS A 236 4.91 11.47 -41.66
C CYS A 236 6.11 12.43 -41.67
N ALA A 237 6.94 12.26 -42.70
CA ALA A 237 7.58 13.31 -43.52
C ALA A 237 8.48 14.37 -42.83
N ARG A 238 9.80 14.29 -43.07
CA ARG A 238 10.51 15.10 -44.10
C ARG A 238 12.04 15.01 -44.00
N THR A 239 12.65 14.63 -45.13
CA THR A 239 13.97 14.96 -45.70
C THR A 239 15.25 14.83 -44.85
N PRO A 240 16.23 14.00 -45.29
CA PRO A 240 17.55 13.93 -44.66
C PRO A 240 18.46 15.09 -45.13
N SER A 241 18.95 15.90 -44.20
CA SER A 241 20.09 16.80 -44.45
C SER A 241 21.40 16.11 -44.02
N PRO A 242 22.50 16.19 -44.79
CA PRO A 242 23.77 15.60 -44.39
C PRO A 242 24.41 16.50 -43.33
N ARG A 243 24.42 16.06 -42.06
CA ARG A 243 25.27 16.66 -41.01
C ARG A 243 26.57 15.86 -40.89
N PRO A 244 27.69 16.56 -40.60
CA PRO A 244 29.02 16.01 -40.70
C PRO A 244 29.23 14.90 -39.68
N SER A 245 30.01 13.92 -40.09
CA SER A 245 30.57 12.81 -39.31
C SER A 245 31.03 13.26 -37.93
N GLN A 246 30.12 13.20 -36.97
CA GLN A 246 30.43 13.30 -35.56
C GLN A 246 31.02 11.93 -35.19
N ALA A 247 32.32 11.93 -34.91
CA ALA A 247 33.05 10.77 -34.45
C ALA A 247 32.24 10.10 -33.33
N TRP A 248 31.95 8.81 -33.49
CA TRP A 248 31.28 7.99 -32.50
C TRP A 248 32.22 7.89 -31.30
N SER A 249 32.12 8.82 -30.35
CA SER A 249 32.66 8.62 -29.01
C SER A 249 32.09 7.31 -28.48
N HIS A 250 32.99 6.39 -28.12
CA HIS A 250 32.70 4.99 -27.85
C HIS A 250 31.51 4.78 -26.88
N PRO A 251 30.50 3.96 -27.22
CA PRO A 251 29.32 3.71 -26.38
C PRO A 251 29.60 2.68 -25.26
N GLY A 252 30.73 2.84 -24.54
CA GLY A 252 31.41 1.72 -23.88
C GLY A 252 31.31 1.60 -22.34
N GLU A 253 30.81 2.61 -21.63
CA GLU A 253 30.82 2.62 -20.16
C GLU A 253 29.40 2.49 -19.61
N LEU A 254 29.13 1.43 -18.83
CA LEU A 254 27.95 1.43 -17.96
C LEU A 254 28.30 2.35 -16.80
N GLY A 255 27.88 3.60 -16.88
CA GLY A 255 27.90 4.46 -15.71
C GLY A 255 26.97 3.87 -14.65
N LEU A 256 27.53 3.37 -13.56
CA LEU A 256 26.81 3.25 -12.31
C LEU A 256 26.98 4.58 -11.58
N ALA A 257 25.99 5.00 -10.79
CA ALA A 257 26.15 6.16 -9.94
C ALA A 257 25.53 5.89 -8.57
N VAL A 258 26.23 6.30 -7.52
CA VAL A 258 25.72 6.26 -6.15
C VAL A 258 25.30 7.68 -5.79
N VAL A 259 24.07 7.81 -5.32
CA VAL A 259 23.55 9.03 -4.71
C VAL A 259 23.32 8.78 -3.23
N VAL A 260 23.97 9.56 -2.37
CA VAL A 260 23.76 9.50 -0.91
C VAL A 260 23.09 10.79 -0.47
N LEU A 261 22.00 10.65 0.25
CA LEU A 261 21.17 11.72 0.75
C LEU A 261 21.33 11.83 2.26
N ASP A 262 21.50 13.06 2.72
CA ASP A 262 21.39 13.42 4.13
C ASP A 262 19.93 13.30 4.52
N VAL A 263 19.63 12.40 5.44
CA VAL A 263 18.29 12.22 5.98
C VAL A 263 18.28 12.27 7.51
N ARG A 264 19.32 12.87 8.12
CA ARG A 264 19.51 12.99 9.58
C ARG A 264 18.32 13.56 10.34
N LYS A 265 17.41 14.27 9.67
CA LYS A 265 16.15 14.72 10.27
C LYS A 265 15.30 13.56 10.79
N PHE A 266 15.31 12.39 10.14
CA PHE A 266 14.65 11.18 10.66
C PHE A 266 15.27 10.71 11.97
N ALA A 267 16.61 10.72 12.07
CA ALA A 267 17.32 10.36 13.30
C ALA A 267 16.98 11.33 14.45
N VAL A 268 17.13 12.64 14.20
CA VAL A 268 16.95 13.69 15.22
C VAL A 268 15.51 13.77 15.72
N ARG A 269 14.53 13.56 14.83
CA ARG A 269 13.09 13.68 15.12
C ARG A 269 12.36 12.35 15.09
N ARG A 270 13.07 11.25 15.34
CA ARG A 270 12.55 9.89 15.22
C ARG A 270 11.28 9.68 16.03
N ARG A 271 11.28 10.11 17.30
CA ARG A 271 10.15 9.93 18.23
C ARG A 271 8.95 10.76 17.79
N GLU A 272 9.21 12.00 17.42
CA GLU A 272 8.19 12.93 16.96
C GLU A 272 7.57 12.45 15.64
N LEU A 273 8.38 11.98 14.69
CA LEU A 273 7.92 11.41 13.43
C LEU A 273 7.10 10.14 13.64
N ALA A 274 7.56 9.23 14.51
CA ALA A 274 6.81 8.03 14.86
C ALA A 274 5.42 8.39 15.40
N HIS A 275 5.37 9.30 16.37
CA HIS A 275 4.13 9.72 16.98
C HIS A 275 3.20 10.46 15.99
N CYS A 276 3.71 11.43 15.24
CA CYS A 276 2.93 12.18 14.25
C CYS A 276 2.43 11.29 13.13
N SER A 277 3.29 10.41 12.60
CA SER A 277 2.92 9.51 11.52
C SER A 277 1.83 8.53 11.94
N ALA A 278 1.93 7.94 13.13
CA ALA A 278 0.90 7.05 13.66
C ALA A 278 -0.46 7.75 13.83
N MET A 279 -0.46 8.97 14.40
CA MET A 279 -1.69 9.74 14.57
C MET A 279 -2.28 10.20 13.24
N SER A 280 -1.46 10.69 12.31
CA SER A 280 -1.92 11.13 10.99
C SER A 280 -2.39 9.96 10.12
N GLU A 281 -1.71 8.81 10.18
CA GLU A 281 -2.16 7.56 9.54
C GLU A 281 -3.53 7.16 10.08
N ARG A 282 -3.69 7.17 11.41
CA ARG A 282 -4.98 6.87 12.05
C ARG A 282 -6.05 7.88 11.67
N LEU A 283 -5.74 9.18 11.62
CA LEU A 283 -6.67 10.22 11.19
C LEU A 283 -7.23 9.92 9.80
N CYS A 284 -6.35 9.63 8.83
CA CYS A 284 -6.75 9.26 7.47
C CYS A 284 -7.59 7.98 7.43
N ALA A 285 -7.23 6.97 8.23
CA ALA A 285 -7.97 5.71 8.30
C ALA A 285 -9.40 5.90 8.87
N VAL A 286 -9.54 6.64 9.98
CA VAL A 286 -10.85 6.92 10.60
C VAL A 286 -11.71 7.79 9.68
N ALA A 287 -11.11 8.78 9.01
CA ALA A 287 -11.81 9.63 8.05
C ALA A 287 -12.33 8.81 6.85
N SER A 288 -11.48 7.92 6.31
CA SER A 288 -11.85 7.02 5.20
C SER A 288 -12.95 6.03 5.61
N TYR A 289 -12.86 5.48 6.82
CA TYR A 289 -13.91 4.65 7.41
C TYR A 289 -15.26 5.38 7.51
N ALA A 290 -15.25 6.62 8.03
CA ALA A 290 -16.45 7.41 8.16
C ALA A 290 -17.03 7.79 6.79
N LEU A 291 -16.18 8.07 5.79
CA LEU A 291 -16.62 8.29 4.41
C LEU A 291 -17.32 7.06 3.84
N GLN A 292 -16.71 5.88 3.98
CA GLN A 292 -17.29 4.61 3.53
C GLN A 292 -18.64 4.32 4.22
N ALA A 293 -18.74 4.63 5.51
CA ALA A 293 -19.99 4.51 6.27
C ALA A 293 -21.07 5.44 5.72
N VAL A 294 -20.75 6.71 5.44
CA VAL A 294 -21.69 7.66 4.83
C VAL A 294 -22.10 7.23 3.43
N GLU A 295 -21.18 6.74 2.59
CA GLU A 295 -21.49 6.27 1.24
C GLU A 295 -22.41 5.03 1.25
N THR A 296 -22.16 4.09 2.17
CA THR A 296 -22.97 2.88 2.35
C THR A 296 -24.37 3.27 2.83
N LEU A 297 -24.45 4.13 3.85
CA LEU A 297 -25.69 4.68 4.38
C LEU A 297 -26.50 5.38 3.28
N ALA A 298 -25.86 6.20 2.46
CA ALA A 298 -26.53 6.89 1.38
C ALA A 298 -27.03 5.95 0.29
N THR A 299 -26.33 4.84 0.03
CA THR A 299 -26.76 3.83 -0.94
C THR A 299 -28.00 3.07 -0.45
N VAL A 300 -27.99 2.63 0.81
CA VAL A 300 -29.14 1.95 1.44
C VAL A 300 -30.36 2.88 1.48
N TRP A 301 -30.17 4.13 1.93
CA TRP A 301 -31.24 5.13 1.99
C TRP A 301 -31.85 5.41 0.61
N ARG A 302 -31.03 5.71 -0.40
CA ARG A 302 -31.52 6.02 -1.75
C ARG A 302 -32.31 4.85 -2.36
N SER A 303 -31.88 3.61 -2.12
CA SER A 303 -32.60 2.43 -2.59
C SER A 303 -34.04 2.41 -2.06
N ALA A 304 -34.24 2.59 -0.76
CA ALA A 304 -35.57 2.64 -0.14
C ALA A 304 -36.36 3.90 -0.55
N ALA A 305 -35.75 5.08 -0.44
CA ALA A 305 -36.39 6.36 -0.71
C ALA A 305 -36.85 6.49 -2.18
N SER A 306 -36.09 5.96 -3.14
CA SER A 306 -36.47 6.02 -4.56
C SER A 306 -37.80 5.32 -4.85
N THR A 307 -38.07 4.19 -4.18
CA THR A 307 -39.34 3.46 -4.33
C THR A 307 -40.51 4.27 -3.80
N PHE A 308 -40.34 4.93 -2.65
CA PHE A 308 -41.32 5.85 -2.09
C PHE A 308 -41.59 7.04 -3.02
N VAL A 309 -40.53 7.73 -3.46
CA VAL A 309 -40.63 8.90 -4.34
C VAL A 309 -41.35 8.55 -5.64
N ASN A 310 -41.05 7.40 -6.24
CA ASN A 310 -41.73 6.96 -7.46
C ASN A 310 -43.23 6.72 -7.25
N LYS A 311 -43.64 6.23 -6.07
CA LYS A 311 -45.07 6.08 -5.75
C LYS A 311 -45.74 7.41 -5.41
N MET A 312 -45.06 8.32 -4.72
CA MET A 312 -45.59 9.67 -4.51
C MET A 312 -45.74 10.44 -5.82
N ARG A 313 -44.84 10.24 -6.79
CA ARG A 313 -44.99 10.79 -8.15
C ARG A 313 -46.24 10.23 -8.84
N ALA A 314 -46.50 8.93 -8.74
CA ALA A 314 -47.73 8.34 -9.27
C ALA A 314 -49.00 8.93 -8.62
N LEU A 315 -48.97 9.25 -7.32
CA LEU A 315 -50.07 9.96 -6.65
C LEU A 315 -50.22 11.38 -7.21
N ILE A 316 -49.12 12.12 -7.40
CA ILE A 316 -49.15 13.46 -8.01
C ILE A 316 -49.78 13.40 -9.41
N ASP A 317 -49.40 12.41 -10.23
CA ASP A 317 -49.96 12.22 -11.57
C ASP A 317 -51.47 11.94 -11.51
N CYS A 318 -51.94 11.16 -10.52
CA CYS A 318 -53.37 10.98 -10.27
C CYS A 318 -54.07 12.29 -9.90
N ILE A 319 -53.50 13.10 -9.00
CA ILE A 319 -54.08 14.39 -8.61
C ILE A 319 -54.19 15.32 -9.82
N GLN A 320 -53.15 15.39 -10.65
CA GLN A 320 -53.15 16.21 -11.85
C GLN A 320 -54.20 15.75 -12.87
N ALA A 321 -54.38 14.44 -13.06
CA ALA A 321 -55.37 13.89 -13.98
C ALA A 321 -56.83 14.24 -13.58
N TYR A 322 -57.13 14.30 -12.28
CA TYR A 322 -58.47 14.58 -11.76
C TYR A 322 -58.75 16.08 -11.51
N SER A 323 -57.70 16.92 -11.48
CA SER A 323 -57.87 18.37 -11.19
C SER A 323 -58.51 19.18 -12.32
N GLY A 324 -58.53 18.65 -13.56
CA GLY A 324 -59.16 19.29 -14.73
C GLY A 324 -58.50 20.60 -15.19
N ALA A 325 -58.44 20.85 -16.51
CA ALA A 325 -57.78 22.03 -17.08
C ALA A 325 -58.43 23.40 -16.74
N GLY A 326 -59.61 23.40 -16.06
CA GLY A 326 -60.41 24.60 -15.77
C GLY A 326 -60.64 24.92 -14.29
N SER A 327 -60.17 24.09 -13.34
CA SER A 327 -60.35 24.36 -11.91
C SER A 327 -59.26 25.31 -11.39
N LYS A 328 -59.67 26.41 -10.74
CA LYS A 328 -58.74 27.38 -10.12
C LYS A 328 -58.02 26.82 -8.88
N ALA A 329 -58.47 25.70 -8.33
CA ALA A 329 -57.81 25.02 -7.22
C ALA A 329 -56.96 23.86 -7.77
N LYS A 330 -55.66 24.09 -7.96
CA LYS A 330 -54.70 22.99 -8.16
C LYS A 330 -54.64 22.19 -6.86
N GLY A 331 -55.21 20.99 -6.85
CA GLY A 331 -55.04 20.06 -5.74
C GLY A 331 -53.55 19.80 -5.52
N THR A 332 -53.08 19.94 -4.29
CA THR A 332 -51.73 19.52 -3.87
C THR A 332 -51.84 18.21 -3.12
N VAL A 333 -50.76 17.41 -3.08
CA VAL A 333 -50.75 16.18 -2.27
C VAL A 333 -51.15 16.47 -0.82
N HIS A 334 -50.70 17.60 -0.26
CA HIS A 334 -51.05 18.03 1.08
C HIS A 334 -52.55 18.28 1.29
N SER A 335 -53.20 18.97 0.36
CA SER A 335 -54.65 19.24 0.47
C SER A 335 -55.48 17.96 0.36
N GLU A 336 -55.07 17.03 -0.49
CA GLU A 336 -55.74 15.73 -0.65
C GLU A 336 -55.58 14.83 0.59
N LEU A 337 -54.39 14.84 1.21
CA LEU A 337 -54.14 14.12 2.47
C LEU A 337 -54.94 14.73 3.63
N LEU A 338 -54.97 16.06 3.76
CA LEU A 338 -55.77 16.74 4.78
C LEU A 338 -57.26 16.49 4.59
N TYR A 339 -57.76 16.52 3.35
CA TYR A 339 -59.15 16.18 3.04
C TYR A 339 -59.48 14.75 3.49
N THR A 340 -58.61 13.80 3.15
CA THR A 340 -58.79 12.38 3.51
C THR A 340 -58.79 12.18 5.02
N LEU A 341 -57.93 12.89 5.75
CA LEU A 341 -57.89 12.87 7.21
C LEU A 341 -59.16 13.47 7.84
N CYS A 342 -59.60 14.63 7.37
CA CYS A 342 -60.73 15.36 7.98
C CYS A 342 -62.08 14.70 7.69
N THR A 343 -62.24 14.08 6.52
CA THR A 343 -63.51 13.47 6.10
C THR A 343 -63.59 11.97 6.38
N GLY A 344 -62.45 11.33 6.65
CA GLY A 344 -62.35 9.88 6.80
C GLY A 344 -62.59 9.10 5.50
N ASN A 345 -62.76 9.78 4.37
CA ASN A 345 -62.99 9.20 3.05
C ASN A 345 -61.93 9.70 2.05
N PRO A 346 -61.41 8.84 1.16
CA PRO A 346 -60.44 9.27 0.16
C PRO A 346 -61.14 10.14 -0.89
N SER A 347 -60.45 11.17 -1.36
CA SER A 347 -60.89 11.92 -2.55
C SER A 347 -60.77 11.08 -3.81
N ASP A 348 -61.42 11.47 -4.91
CA ASP A 348 -61.34 10.77 -6.19
C ASP A 348 -59.91 10.45 -6.68
N PRO A 349 -58.93 11.39 -6.65
CA PRO A 349 -57.56 11.08 -7.03
C PRO A 349 -56.86 10.10 -6.07
N VAL A 350 -57.09 10.22 -4.76
CA VAL A 350 -56.53 9.29 -3.75
C VAL A 350 -57.16 7.90 -3.91
N HIS A 351 -58.47 7.84 -4.16
CA HIS A 351 -59.18 6.59 -4.44
C HIS A 351 -58.62 5.92 -5.70
N ALA A 352 -58.42 6.67 -6.78
CA ALA A 352 -57.83 6.15 -8.02
C ALA A 352 -56.39 5.65 -7.80
N PHE A 353 -55.58 6.38 -7.03
CA PHE A 353 -54.24 5.93 -6.66
C PHE A 353 -54.27 4.61 -5.89
N LEU A 354 -55.08 4.52 -4.82
CA LEU A 354 -55.17 3.34 -3.95
C LEU A 354 -55.74 2.10 -4.64
N THR A 355 -56.60 2.27 -5.66
CA THR A 355 -57.27 1.16 -6.35
C THR A 355 -56.61 0.77 -7.68
N ARG A 356 -55.95 1.70 -8.38
CA ARG A 356 -55.41 1.48 -9.73
C ARG A 356 -53.88 1.50 -9.80
N GLN A 357 -53.19 2.25 -8.94
CA GLN A 357 -51.73 2.48 -9.03
C GLN A 357 -50.92 1.78 -7.93
N THR A 358 -51.59 1.31 -6.88
CA THR A 358 -50.95 0.57 -5.79
C THR A 358 -51.87 -0.49 -5.19
N THR A 359 -51.34 -1.29 -4.27
CA THR A 359 -52.08 -2.30 -3.52
C THR A 359 -51.67 -2.23 -2.05
N PRO A 360 -52.51 -2.70 -1.10
CA PRO A 360 -52.15 -2.74 0.32
C PRO A 360 -50.82 -3.48 0.57
N GLN A 361 -50.60 -4.58 -0.15
CA GLN A 361 -49.36 -5.36 -0.07
C GLN A 361 -48.14 -4.56 -0.57
N GLN A 362 -48.28 -3.78 -1.64
CA GLN A 362 -47.20 -2.91 -2.13
C GLN A 362 -46.90 -1.80 -1.12
N LEU A 363 -47.92 -1.13 -0.58
CA LEU A 363 -47.75 -0.08 0.42
C LEU A 363 -47.05 -0.61 1.68
N SER A 364 -47.46 -1.76 2.20
CA SER A 364 -46.81 -2.40 3.36
C SER A 364 -45.34 -2.78 3.09
N ARG A 365 -45.01 -3.25 1.88
CA ARG A 365 -43.61 -3.52 1.50
C ARG A 365 -42.77 -2.25 1.46
N ILE A 366 -43.32 -1.14 0.95
CA ILE A 366 -42.62 0.14 0.88
C ILE A 366 -42.42 0.71 2.29
N GLU A 367 -43.45 0.69 3.12
CA GLU A 367 -43.37 1.08 4.53
C GLU A 367 -42.27 0.31 5.24
N LYS A 368 -42.29 -1.02 5.16
CA LYS A 368 -41.29 -1.88 5.81
C LYS A 368 -39.88 -1.58 5.33
N SER A 369 -39.68 -1.46 4.01
CA SER A 369 -38.38 -1.11 3.42
C SER A 369 -37.87 0.24 3.92
N LEU A 370 -38.75 1.24 3.97
CA LEU A 370 -38.41 2.58 4.43
C LEU A 370 -38.09 2.63 5.94
N MET A 371 -38.90 1.94 6.77
CA MET A 371 -38.65 1.82 8.21
C MET A 371 -37.31 1.14 8.48
N GLN A 372 -37.00 0.05 7.77
CA GLN A 372 -35.71 -0.64 7.88
C GLN A 372 -34.54 0.25 7.47
N ALA A 373 -34.70 1.07 6.42
CA ALA A 373 -33.66 2.02 6.02
C ALA A 373 -33.46 3.11 7.08
N LEU A 374 -34.52 3.64 7.69
CA LEU A 374 -34.41 4.62 8.78
C LEU A 374 -33.76 4.02 10.05
N ASP A 375 -34.11 2.79 10.40
CA ASP A 375 -33.48 2.04 11.49
C ASP A 375 -31.98 1.84 11.23
N TYR A 376 -31.62 1.50 9.99
CA TYR A 376 -30.23 1.36 9.56
C TYR A 376 -29.48 2.70 9.65
N VAL A 377 -30.06 3.80 9.16
CA VAL A 377 -29.46 5.15 9.25
C VAL A 377 -29.20 5.52 10.71
N ASN A 378 -30.17 5.30 11.60
CA ASN A 378 -30.02 5.55 13.03
C ASN A 378 -28.89 4.71 13.64
N LEU A 379 -28.87 3.40 13.35
CA LEU A 379 -27.85 2.47 13.82
C LEU A 379 -26.45 2.90 13.40
N VAL A 380 -26.23 3.17 12.11
CA VAL A 380 -24.89 3.55 11.60
C VAL A 380 -24.46 4.90 12.15
N THR A 381 -25.37 5.86 12.25
CA THR A 381 -25.06 7.20 12.77
C THR A 381 -24.62 7.13 14.22
N THR A 382 -25.36 6.41 15.08
CA THR A 382 -25.08 6.32 16.52
C THR A 382 -23.87 5.44 16.84
N THR A 383 -23.73 4.29 16.18
CA THR A 383 -22.73 3.29 16.55
C THR A 383 -21.44 3.35 15.74
N ARG A 384 -21.44 4.01 14.57
CA ARG A 384 -20.28 4.10 13.68
C ARG A 384 -19.79 5.54 13.54
N LEU A 385 -20.66 6.46 13.09
CA LEU A 385 -20.25 7.83 12.78
C LEU A 385 -19.93 8.63 14.05
N GLN A 386 -20.77 8.58 15.09
CA GLN A 386 -20.49 9.27 16.35
C GLN A 386 -19.23 8.73 17.05
N VAL A 387 -18.98 7.42 16.99
CA VAL A 387 -17.72 6.84 17.50
C VAL A 387 -16.53 7.32 16.67
N ALA A 388 -16.64 7.34 15.34
CA ALA A 388 -15.59 7.88 14.48
C ALA A 388 -15.29 9.36 14.79
N VAL A 389 -16.30 10.18 15.07
CA VAL A 389 -16.13 11.58 15.51
C VAL A 389 -15.27 11.66 16.77
N GLN A 390 -15.53 10.83 17.78
CA GLN A 390 -14.74 10.82 19.02
C GLN A 390 -13.27 10.46 18.75
N HIS A 391 -13.01 9.48 17.88
CA HIS A 391 -11.65 9.15 17.44
C HIS A 391 -10.98 10.35 16.74
N LEU A 392 -11.66 10.96 15.77
CA LEU A 392 -11.14 12.12 15.02
C LEU A 392 -10.82 13.29 15.95
N GLN A 393 -11.71 13.63 16.88
CA GLN A 393 -11.50 14.71 17.85
C GLN A 393 -10.30 14.43 18.75
N SER A 394 -10.21 13.22 19.31
CA SER A 394 -9.10 12.82 20.18
C SER A 394 -7.75 12.91 19.46
N ILE A 395 -7.67 12.37 18.24
CA ILE A 395 -6.45 12.42 17.41
C ILE A 395 -6.05 13.87 17.09
N LEU A 396 -7.02 14.72 16.75
CA LEU A 396 -6.73 16.13 16.42
C LEU A 396 -6.27 16.92 17.65
N GLN A 397 -6.84 16.68 18.82
CA GLN A 397 -6.40 17.31 20.07
C GLN A 397 -4.95 16.94 20.40
N ASP A 398 -4.58 15.65 20.25
CA ASP A 398 -3.22 15.19 20.46
C ASP A 398 -2.25 15.79 19.41
N LEU A 399 -2.64 15.81 18.13
CA LEU A 399 -1.84 16.43 17.06
C LEU A 399 -1.63 17.93 17.31
N LYS A 400 -2.64 18.66 17.79
CA LYS A 400 -2.51 20.08 18.14
C LYS A 400 -1.59 20.31 19.33
N ALA A 401 -1.69 19.49 20.37
CA ALA A 401 -0.76 19.52 21.51
C ALA A 401 0.69 19.24 21.10
N CYS A 402 0.88 18.61 19.93
CA CYS A 402 2.18 18.32 19.33
C CYS A 402 2.64 19.41 18.35
N ALA A 403 1.73 20.09 17.65
CA ALA A 403 2.04 21.04 16.58
C ALA A 403 3.00 22.17 17.01
N GLY A 404 2.82 22.73 18.22
CA GLY A 404 3.72 23.76 18.74
C GLY A 404 5.16 23.27 18.97
N ARG A 405 5.34 22.00 19.35
CA ARG A 405 6.65 21.39 19.59
C ARG A 405 7.29 20.87 18.31
N PHE A 406 6.49 20.49 17.32
CA PHE A 406 6.93 19.79 16.11
C PHE A 406 6.72 20.59 14.83
N SER A 407 6.73 21.93 14.91
CA SER A 407 6.57 22.82 13.76
C SER A 407 7.55 22.51 12.61
N SER A 408 8.76 22.05 12.93
CA SER A 408 9.76 21.65 11.93
C SER A 408 9.42 20.38 11.13
N LEU A 409 8.38 19.65 11.52
CA LEU A 409 7.86 18.48 10.79
C LEU A 409 6.74 18.85 9.80
N GLY A 410 6.38 20.13 9.69
CA GLY A 410 5.30 20.56 8.79
C GLY A 410 3.90 20.36 9.34
N LEU A 411 3.74 20.17 10.67
CA LEU A 411 2.43 20.25 11.33
C LEU A 411 1.95 21.70 11.31
N ASP A 412 1.04 21.99 10.39
CA ASP A 412 0.42 23.30 10.21
C ASP A 412 -0.75 23.46 11.19
N PHE A 413 -0.58 24.35 12.17
CA PHE A 413 -1.62 24.63 13.16
C PHE A 413 -2.92 25.11 12.52
N GLY A 414 -2.84 25.91 11.45
CA GLY A 414 -4.01 26.42 10.74
C GLY A 414 -4.83 25.30 10.09
N LEU A 415 -4.16 24.31 9.49
CA LEU A 415 -4.85 23.14 8.93
C LEU A 415 -5.47 22.24 10.02
N LEU A 416 -4.83 22.12 11.18
CA LEU A 416 -5.39 21.37 12.30
C LEU A 416 -6.63 22.06 12.90
N ASP A 417 -6.64 23.40 12.96
CA ASP A 417 -7.82 24.20 13.34
C ASP A 417 -8.96 24.05 12.35
N GLU A 418 -8.66 24.08 11.06
CA GLU A 418 -9.63 23.82 10.00
C GLU A 418 -10.22 22.41 10.12
N LEU A 419 -9.37 21.39 10.28
CA LEU A 419 -9.80 20.00 10.48
C LEU A 419 -10.70 19.82 11.71
N GLU A 420 -10.35 20.43 12.85
CA GLU A 420 -11.20 20.37 14.05
C GLU A 420 -12.56 21.05 13.83
N THR A 421 -12.57 22.18 13.11
CA THR A 421 -13.81 22.86 12.72
C THR A 421 -14.66 21.98 11.81
N GLN A 422 -14.05 21.28 10.84
CA GLN A 422 -14.76 20.35 9.97
C GLN A 422 -15.33 19.15 10.75
N VAL A 423 -14.57 18.56 11.68
CA VAL A 423 -15.03 17.47 12.55
C VAL A 423 -16.21 17.91 13.43
N THR A 424 -16.13 19.10 14.02
CA THR A 424 -17.20 19.66 14.85
C THR A 424 -18.47 19.89 14.02
N GLY A 425 -18.33 20.44 12.80
CA GLY A 425 -19.44 20.59 11.87
C GLY A 425 -20.02 19.25 11.43
N PHE A 426 -19.18 18.23 11.21
CA PHE A 426 -19.64 16.88 10.91
C PHE A 426 -20.42 16.26 12.07
N SER A 427 -19.95 16.42 13.32
CA SER A 427 -20.67 15.99 14.53
C SER A 427 -22.06 16.61 14.62
N ALA A 428 -22.17 17.92 14.43
CA ALA A 428 -23.45 18.63 14.44
C ALA A 428 -24.40 18.11 13.35
N LEU A 429 -23.88 17.81 12.15
CA LEU A 429 -24.66 17.20 11.08
C LEU A 429 -25.14 15.78 11.43
N THR A 430 -24.33 14.97 12.14
CA THR A 430 -24.77 13.64 12.59
C THR A 430 -25.88 13.72 13.63
N GLU A 431 -25.83 14.69 14.54
CA GLU A 431 -26.88 14.90 15.53
C GLU A 431 -28.18 15.37 14.86
N GLN A 432 -28.07 16.31 13.92
CA GLN A 432 -29.21 16.78 13.14
C GLN A 432 -29.84 15.64 12.33
N LEU A 433 -29.04 14.76 11.73
CA LEU A 433 -29.57 13.61 11.00
C LEU A 433 -30.41 12.70 11.90
N LEU A 434 -30.02 12.49 13.17
CA LEU A 434 -30.82 11.68 14.10
C LEU A 434 -32.19 12.30 14.38
N LEU A 435 -32.25 13.64 14.49
CA LEU A 435 -33.50 14.37 14.63
C LEU A 435 -34.36 14.20 13.36
N ASP A 436 -33.77 14.43 12.19
CA ASP A 436 -34.45 14.32 10.90
C ASP A 436 -34.99 12.90 10.65
N VAL A 437 -34.24 11.87 11.02
CA VAL A 437 -34.63 10.45 10.94
C VAL A 437 -35.81 10.15 11.87
N SER A 438 -35.81 10.70 13.09
CA SER A 438 -36.89 10.51 14.05
C SER A 438 -38.20 11.13 13.54
N ALA A 439 -38.14 12.34 12.98
CA ALA A 439 -39.27 13.02 12.38
C ALA A 439 -39.78 12.28 11.14
N ALA A 440 -38.88 11.90 10.24
CA ALA A 440 -39.18 11.12 9.03
C ALA A 440 -39.87 9.80 9.35
N ARG A 441 -39.44 9.11 10.43
CA ARG A 441 -40.05 7.85 10.88
C ARG A 441 -41.51 8.05 11.29
N ARG A 442 -41.79 9.03 12.14
CA ARG A 442 -43.16 9.33 12.61
C ARG A 442 -44.06 9.72 11.44
N PHE A 443 -43.55 10.57 10.57
CA PHE A 443 -44.25 11.02 9.37
C PHE A 443 -44.61 9.84 8.45
N ALA A 444 -43.62 9.03 8.06
CA ALA A 444 -43.83 7.92 7.14
C ALA A 444 -44.77 6.86 7.72
N ARG A 445 -44.62 6.51 9.00
CA ARG A 445 -45.52 5.58 9.69
C ARG A 445 -46.97 6.07 9.63
N THR A 446 -47.22 7.33 9.97
CA THR A 446 -48.57 7.91 9.97
C THR A 446 -49.16 7.95 8.55
N LEU A 447 -48.35 8.31 7.56
CA LEU A 447 -48.76 8.34 6.15
C LEU A 447 -49.17 6.94 5.65
N PHE A 448 -48.35 5.91 5.90
CA PHE A 448 -48.66 4.56 5.46
C PHE A 448 -49.84 3.94 6.20
N GLN A 449 -49.99 4.21 7.50
CA GLN A 449 -51.17 3.80 8.25
C GLN A 449 -52.46 4.41 7.66
N LEU A 450 -52.43 5.70 7.29
CA LEU A 450 -53.55 6.35 6.62
C LEU A 450 -53.89 5.66 5.28
N PHE A 451 -52.89 5.46 4.41
CA PHE A 451 -53.13 4.82 3.11
C PHE A 451 -53.58 3.37 3.23
N LEU A 452 -53.00 2.59 4.14
CA LEU A 452 -53.38 1.20 4.35
C LEU A 452 -54.80 1.09 4.90
N TYR A 453 -55.17 1.93 5.87
CA TYR A 453 -56.53 1.99 6.40
C TYR A 453 -57.55 2.30 5.28
N GLN A 454 -57.27 3.31 4.46
CA GLN A 454 -58.16 3.67 3.35
C GLN A 454 -58.23 2.56 2.29
N ALA A 455 -57.10 1.94 1.94
CA ALA A 455 -57.09 0.84 0.97
C ALA A 455 -57.87 -0.38 1.48
N GLN A 456 -57.79 -0.70 2.77
CA GLN A 456 -58.56 -1.76 3.41
C GLN A 456 -60.06 -1.45 3.39
N LYS A 457 -60.45 -0.24 3.81
CA LYS A 457 -61.84 0.23 3.79
C LYS A 457 -62.47 0.15 2.38
N LEU A 458 -61.69 0.45 1.33
CA LEU A 458 -62.13 0.31 -0.06
C LEU A 458 -62.22 -1.15 -0.53
N SER A 459 -61.38 -2.04 0.00
CA SER A 459 -61.34 -3.45 -0.39
C SER A 459 -62.41 -4.31 0.28
N GLU A 460 -62.80 -4.01 1.52
CA GLU A 460 -63.74 -4.81 2.29
C GLU A 460 -65.22 -4.46 1.97
N GLY A 461 -65.46 -3.41 1.19
CA GLY A 461 -66.79 -2.79 1.10
C GLY A 461 -67.14 -2.08 2.41
N ALA A 462 -67.98 -1.04 2.36
CA ALA A 462 -68.31 -0.27 3.56
C ALA A 462 -68.78 -1.21 4.69
N PRO A 463 -68.10 -1.23 5.87
CA PRO A 463 -68.57 -2.03 6.98
C PRO A 463 -69.94 -1.51 7.39
N GLU A 464 -70.96 -2.37 7.34
CA GLU A 464 -72.21 -2.10 8.06
C GLU A 464 -71.85 -1.81 9.51
N ALA A 465 -72.24 -0.62 9.99
CA ALA A 465 -71.87 -0.10 11.29
C ALA A 465 -72.32 -1.09 12.39
N GLY A 466 -71.41 -1.92 12.93
CA GLY A 466 -71.82 -2.86 13.96
C GLY A 466 -70.79 -3.79 14.60
N THR A 467 -69.75 -4.25 13.91
CA THR A 467 -68.89 -5.31 14.49
C THR A 467 -67.39 -5.08 14.23
N PRO A 468 -66.57 -4.87 15.29
CA PRO A 468 -65.12 -4.86 15.15
C PRO A 468 -64.64 -6.30 14.89
N SER A 469 -64.41 -6.62 13.62
CA SER A 469 -63.79 -7.87 13.19
C SER A 469 -62.36 -7.95 13.74
N SER A 470 -62.11 -8.98 14.56
CA SER A 470 -60.86 -9.24 15.29
C SER A 470 -59.73 -9.78 14.39
N ARG A 471 -59.44 -9.13 13.27
CA ARG A 471 -58.24 -9.40 12.47
C ARG A 471 -57.15 -8.37 12.72
N ALA A 472 -56.80 -8.22 13.99
CA ALA A 472 -55.52 -7.65 14.39
C ALA A 472 -54.49 -8.78 14.40
N ASP A 473 -54.00 -9.18 13.22
CA ASP A 473 -52.67 -9.77 13.17
C ASP A 473 -51.71 -8.67 13.65
N GLY A 474 -51.23 -8.85 14.88
CA GLY A 474 -50.57 -7.82 15.67
C GLY A 474 -49.35 -7.23 14.97
N SER A 475 -49.40 -5.93 14.69
CA SER A 475 -48.18 -5.12 14.46
C SER A 475 -48.46 -3.61 14.37
N TYR A 476 -49.69 -3.19 14.05
CA TYR A 476 -49.98 -1.77 13.81
C TYR A 476 -50.62 -1.14 15.03
N ALA A 477 -49.81 -0.80 16.04
CA ALA A 477 -50.27 0.12 17.08
C ALA A 477 -50.70 1.43 16.41
N ALA A 478 -51.94 1.85 16.68
CA ALA A 478 -52.51 3.09 16.18
C ALA A 478 -51.57 4.27 16.53
N PRO A 479 -51.42 5.26 15.64
CA PRO A 479 -50.59 6.42 15.93
C PRO A 479 -51.17 7.15 17.14
N SER A 480 -50.29 7.61 18.01
CA SER A 480 -50.69 8.41 19.17
C SER A 480 -51.31 9.74 18.70
N PRO A 481 -52.21 10.36 19.50
CA PRO A 481 -52.78 11.66 19.16
C PRO A 481 -51.72 12.73 18.82
N SER A 482 -50.60 12.73 19.56
CA SER A 482 -49.47 13.64 19.29
C SER A 482 -48.79 13.38 17.95
N GLU A 483 -48.66 12.13 17.51
CA GLU A 483 -48.08 11.81 16.19
C GLU A 483 -48.99 12.26 15.05
N VAL A 484 -50.31 12.20 15.25
CA VAL A 484 -51.28 12.71 14.28
C VAL A 484 -51.23 14.24 14.21
N ASP A 485 -51.14 14.92 15.36
CA ASP A 485 -51.00 16.39 15.40
C ASP A 485 -49.69 16.86 14.72
N ASP A 486 -48.57 16.18 14.99
CA ASP A 486 -47.28 16.42 14.34
C ASP A 486 -47.37 16.20 12.83
N PHE A 487 -48.05 15.12 12.40
CA PHE A 487 -48.27 14.83 10.98
C PHE A 487 -49.12 15.91 10.30
N VAL A 488 -50.21 16.35 10.93
CA VAL A 488 -51.05 17.43 10.41
C VAL A 488 -50.27 18.73 10.30
N ALA A 489 -49.42 19.05 11.28
CA ALA A 489 -48.55 20.22 11.24
C ALA A 489 -47.55 20.13 10.07
N ALA A 490 -46.88 18.99 9.89
CA ALA A 490 -45.94 18.76 8.80
C ALA A 490 -46.61 18.88 7.41
N VAL A 491 -47.80 18.28 7.25
CA VAL A 491 -48.57 18.35 6.00
C VAL A 491 -49.01 19.78 5.70
N ARG A 492 -49.38 20.57 6.72
CA ARG A 492 -49.73 22.00 6.57
C ARG A 492 -48.56 22.88 6.18
N GLN A 493 -47.35 22.55 6.64
CA GLN A 493 -46.11 23.26 6.29
C GLN A 493 -45.53 22.86 4.93
N GLN A 494 -46.26 22.05 4.16
CA GLN A 494 -45.83 21.49 2.89
C GLN A 494 -44.58 20.58 2.97
N SER A 495 -44.27 20.05 4.15
CA SER A 495 -43.18 19.08 4.31
C SER A 495 -43.72 17.66 4.12
N LEU A 496 -43.73 17.19 2.87
CA LEU A 496 -43.99 15.78 2.53
C LEU A 496 -42.68 15.00 2.34
N GLU A 497 -41.57 15.71 2.37
CA GLU A 497 -40.37 15.21 1.77
C GLU A 497 -39.46 14.62 2.84
N LEU A 498 -39.12 13.35 2.65
CA LEU A 498 -37.91 12.74 3.21
C LEU A 498 -36.64 13.38 2.61
N GLU A 499 -36.77 14.57 2.01
CA GLU A 499 -35.73 15.38 1.40
C GLU A 499 -34.76 15.86 2.46
N ASP A 500 -35.19 16.22 3.67
CA ASP A 500 -34.24 16.64 4.72
C ASP A 500 -33.24 15.52 5.05
N VAL A 501 -33.72 14.28 5.25
CA VAL A 501 -32.83 13.11 5.44
C VAL A 501 -31.94 12.90 4.22
N THR A 502 -32.50 13.01 3.01
CA THR A 502 -31.75 12.82 1.76
C THR A 502 -30.67 13.89 1.55
N ALA A 503 -31.00 15.15 1.81
CA ALA A 503 -30.11 16.31 1.71
C ALA A 503 -29.04 16.27 2.79
N ARG A 504 -29.38 15.82 4.01
CA ARG A 504 -28.44 15.70 5.12
C ARG A 504 -27.40 14.61 4.88
N ILE A 505 -27.82 13.45 4.36
CA ILE A 505 -26.90 12.38 3.98
C ILE A 505 -26.05 12.82 2.78
N GLY A 506 -26.68 13.41 1.77
CA GLY A 506 -26.05 13.92 0.57
C GLY A 506 -25.93 12.89 -0.57
N THR A 507 -25.69 13.40 -1.76
CA THR A 507 -25.25 12.60 -2.91
C THR A 507 -23.72 12.64 -3.03
N ARG A 508 -23.15 11.65 -3.72
CA ARG A 508 -21.70 11.60 -3.95
C ARG A 508 -21.25 12.96 -4.53
N PRO A 509 -20.18 13.58 -3.99
CA PRO A 509 -19.79 14.92 -4.41
C PRO A 509 -19.52 14.93 -5.92
N LYS A 510 -20.32 15.69 -6.67
CA LYS A 510 -19.96 16.10 -8.03
C LYS A 510 -18.95 17.24 -7.90
N VAL A 511 -17.86 17.16 -8.64
CA VAL A 511 -16.71 18.10 -8.59
C VAL A 511 -17.08 19.52 -9.08
N SER A 512 -18.30 19.74 -9.58
CA SER A 512 -18.79 21.07 -9.96
C SER A 512 -19.47 21.74 -8.76
N GLY A 513 -18.77 22.70 -8.15
CA GLY A 513 -19.35 23.60 -7.16
C GLY A 513 -20.34 24.54 -7.81
N GLU A 514 -21.57 24.52 -7.33
CA GLU A 514 -22.44 25.69 -7.19
C GLU A 514 -23.67 25.25 -6.39
N ASP A 515 -23.88 25.94 -5.27
CA ASP A 515 -25.05 25.98 -4.39
C ASP A 515 -25.71 24.66 -3.96
N GLY A 516 -25.47 24.27 -2.71
CA GLY A 516 -26.26 23.23 -2.05
C GLY A 516 -25.86 23.03 -0.60
N ARG A 517 -26.84 23.05 0.31
CA ARG A 517 -26.78 22.69 1.74
C ARG A 517 -25.60 21.75 2.08
N GLU A 518 -24.82 22.06 3.12
CA GLU A 518 -23.79 21.13 3.61
C GLU A 518 -24.42 19.77 3.99
N SER A 519 -23.78 18.69 3.52
CA SER A 519 -24.21 17.30 3.72
C SER A 519 -23.10 16.50 4.39
N LEU A 520 -23.43 15.37 4.99
CA LEU A 520 -22.44 14.46 5.58
C LEU A 520 -21.41 14.00 4.54
N ALA A 521 -21.86 13.63 3.34
CA ALA A 521 -20.98 13.16 2.27
C ALA A 521 -19.98 14.23 1.82
N SER A 522 -20.44 15.47 1.60
CA SER A 522 -19.55 16.57 1.19
C SER A 522 -18.59 17.00 2.31
N LYS A 523 -19.05 17.03 3.57
CA LYS A 523 -18.22 17.36 4.72
C LYS A 523 -17.12 16.33 4.95
N MET A 524 -17.46 15.05 4.89
CA MET A 524 -16.50 13.96 5.10
C MET A 524 -15.50 13.85 3.94
N ALA A 525 -15.93 14.08 2.69
CA ALA A 525 -15.00 14.13 1.55
C ALA A 525 -13.97 15.26 1.70
N ARG A 526 -14.37 16.45 2.18
CA ARG A 526 -13.45 17.54 2.51
C ARG A 526 -12.49 17.16 3.63
N LEU A 527 -13.02 16.56 4.70
CA LEU A 527 -12.21 16.10 5.84
C LEU A 527 -11.13 15.10 5.44
N VAL A 528 -11.46 14.11 4.58
CA VAL A 528 -10.49 13.17 4.02
C VAL A 528 -9.42 13.92 3.21
N SER A 529 -9.83 14.83 2.34
CA SER A 529 -8.89 15.66 1.55
C SER A 529 -7.96 16.50 2.42
N ASP A 530 -8.47 17.10 3.50
CA ASP A 530 -7.67 17.93 4.41
C ASP A 530 -6.73 17.09 5.27
N ALA A 531 -7.15 15.89 5.67
CA ALA A 531 -6.28 14.92 6.36
C ALA A 531 -5.14 14.44 5.45
N GLU A 532 -5.43 14.17 4.17
CA GLU A 532 -4.39 13.87 3.17
C GLU A 532 -3.45 15.07 2.95
N ARG A 533 -3.99 16.29 2.92
CA ARG A 533 -3.20 17.53 2.81
C ARG A 533 -2.25 17.71 3.99
N LEU A 534 -2.66 17.36 5.20
CA LEU A 534 -1.77 17.33 6.38
C LEU A 534 -0.59 16.36 6.15
N GLY A 535 -0.87 15.15 5.65
CA GLY A 535 0.18 14.21 5.26
C GLY A 535 1.13 14.75 4.19
N GLN A 536 0.58 15.42 3.16
CA GLN A 536 1.39 16.07 2.12
C GLN A 536 2.27 17.20 2.67
N ARG A 537 1.80 17.95 3.68
CA ARG A 537 2.60 18.99 4.35
C ARG A 537 3.77 18.39 5.12
N ILE A 538 3.54 17.32 5.88
CA ILE A 538 4.60 16.59 6.58
C ILE A 538 5.64 16.07 5.57
N CYS A 539 5.14 15.41 4.52
CA CYS A 539 5.95 14.88 3.44
C CYS A 539 6.82 15.95 2.76
N SER A 540 6.22 17.10 2.44
CA SER A 540 6.91 18.23 1.83
C SER A 540 7.94 18.88 2.77
N ALA A 541 7.65 18.95 4.08
CA ALA A 541 8.57 19.50 5.07
C ALA A 541 9.80 18.62 5.24
N MET A 542 9.62 17.30 5.31
CA MET A 542 10.73 16.34 5.41
C MET A 542 11.58 16.30 4.13
N ALA A 543 10.97 16.37 2.95
CA ALA A 543 11.70 16.45 1.69
C ALA A 543 12.59 17.70 1.58
N ARG A 544 12.26 18.81 2.25
CA ARG A 544 13.14 20.00 2.31
C ARG A 544 14.34 19.82 3.22
N HIS A 545 14.30 18.85 4.13
CA HIS A 545 15.38 18.54 5.05
C HIS A 545 16.36 17.52 4.50
N SER A 546 16.06 16.89 3.37
CA SER A 546 17.00 16.04 2.67
C SER A 546 17.84 16.81 1.66
N SER A 547 19.15 16.61 1.72
CA SER A 547 20.10 17.21 0.78
C SER A 547 21.06 16.16 0.25
N PRO A 548 21.57 16.29 -0.99
CA PRO A 548 22.66 15.44 -1.46
C PRO A 548 23.88 15.59 -0.54
N LEU A 549 24.36 14.47 -0.01
CA LEU A 549 25.70 14.37 0.57
C LEU A 549 26.71 14.00 -0.51
N LEU A 550 26.33 13.07 -1.38
CA LEU A 550 27.20 12.52 -2.40
C LEU A 550 26.42 12.21 -3.68
N CYS A 551 27.07 12.48 -4.79
CA CYS A 551 26.69 12.01 -6.10
C CYS A 551 27.99 11.61 -6.80
N GLN A 552 28.23 10.31 -6.92
CA GLN A 552 29.47 9.78 -7.47
C GLN A 552 29.18 8.79 -8.59
N SER A 553 29.74 9.06 -9.77
CA SER A 553 29.79 8.08 -10.85
C SER A 553 30.80 7.00 -10.45
N LEU A 554 30.35 5.75 -10.47
CA LEU A 554 31.22 4.58 -10.40
C LEU A 554 31.51 4.18 -11.84
N GLU A 555 32.73 4.44 -12.29
CA GLU A 555 33.21 3.90 -13.55
C GLU A 555 33.40 2.39 -13.38
N VAL A 556 32.39 1.64 -13.81
CA VAL A 556 32.42 0.19 -13.80
C VAL A 556 32.37 -0.27 -15.25
N VAL A 557 33.47 -0.87 -15.70
CA VAL A 557 33.52 -1.46 -17.04
C VAL A 557 32.46 -2.56 -17.14
N SER A 558 31.54 -2.39 -18.08
CA SER A 558 30.43 -3.31 -18.33
C SER A 558 30.89 -4.72 -18.68
N PRO A 559 30.44 -5.76 -17.95
CA PRO A 559 30.73 -7.14 -18.31
C PRO A 559 29.85 -7.69 -19.46
N TRP A 560 28.84 -6.94 -19.94
CA TRP A 560 27.88 -7.43 -20.97
C TRP A 560 28.28 -7.08 -22.41
N ARG A 561 29.46 -6.48 -22.60
CA ARG A 561 29.94 -5.98 -23.90
C ARG A 561 30.08 -7.08 -24.96
N ALA A 562 30.57 -8.26 -24.57
CA ALA A 562 30.77 -9.39 -25.49
C ALA A 562 29.48 -10.19 -25.71
N VAL A 563 28.67 -10.34 -24.66
CA VAL A 563 27.45 -11.15 -24.67
C VAL A 563 26.35 -10.51 -25.51
N TYR A 564 26.21 -9.17 -25.54
CA TYR A 564 25.19 -8.54 -26.39
C TYR A 564 25.44 -8.74 -27.89
N SER A 565 26.70 -8.84 -28.32
CA SER A 565 27.05 -9.17 -29.71
C SER A 565 26.83 -10.66 -30.02
N GLU A 566 27.18 -11.55 -29.10
CA GLU A 566 27.06 -13.00 -29.28
C GLU A 566 25.62 -13.50 -29.12
N LEU A 567 24.85 -13.01 -28.13
CA LEU A 567 23.42 -13.31 -27.99
C LEU A 567 22.60 -12.74 -29.14
N ARG A 568 22.97 -11.58 -29.71
CA ARG A 568 22.28 -11.04 -30.90
C ARG A 568 22.61 -11.86 -32.15
N ALA A 569 23.83 -12.43 -32.23
CA ALA A 569 24.20 -13.38 -33.27
C ALA A 569 23.52 -14.75 -33.10
N ALA A 570 23.42 -15.27 -31.87
CA ALA A 570 22.76 -16.54 -31.55
C ALA A 570 21.23 -16.45 -31.64
N ALA A 571 20.62 -15.34 -31.21
CA ALA A 571 19.19 -15.09 -31.38
C ALA A 571 18.79 -14.95 -32.86
N GLY A 572 19.71 -14.55 -33.74
CA GLY A 572 19.50 -14.59 -35.18
C GLY A 572 19.30 -16.01 -35.74
N ALA A 573 19.80 -17.04 -35.04
CA ALA A 573 19.65 -18.44 -35.42
C ALA A 573 18.45 -19.13 -34.74
N ASP A 574 18.15 -18.81 -33.47
CA ASP A 574 17.07 -19.46 -32.69
C ASP A 574 15.71 -18.74 -32.73
N MET A 575 15.61 -17.55 -33.34
CA MET A 575 14.31 -16.86 -33.57
C MET A 575 13.35 -17.63 -34.48
N ALA A 576 13.78 -18.73 -35.10
CA ALA A 576 12.91 -19.65 -35.85
C ALA A 576 12.06 -20.57 -34.93
N ALA A 577 12.39 -20.68 -33.64
CA ALA A 577 11.77 -21.63 -32.71
C ALA A 577 10.99 -20.96 -31.57
N GLY A 578 10.25 -19.88 -31.82
CA GLY A 578 9.14 -19.44 -30.97
C GLY A 578 9.42 -19.11 -29.49
N VAL A 579 10.69 -19.04 -29.05
CA VAL A 579 11.04 -18.69 -27.67
C VAL A 579 10.83 -17.18 -27.50
N PRO A 580 9.95 -16.74 -26.58
CA PRO A 580 9.79 -15.31 -26.31
C PRO A 580 11.13 -14.73 -25.85
N SER A 581 11.44 -13.55 -26.40
CA SER A 581 12.60 -12.72 -26.04
C SER A 581 12.93 -12.79 -24.54
N PRO A 582 14.22 -12.94 -24.15
CA PRO A 582 14.64 -13.07 -22.76
C PRO A 582 14.51 -11.71 -22.06
N ARG A 583 13.27 -11.34 -21.72
CA ARG A 583 12.93 -10.12 -20.97
C ARG A 583 13.24 -10.25 -19.47
N GLY A 584 13.86 -11.37 -19.05
CA GLY A 584 14.21 -11.70 -17.67
C GLY A 584 15.67 -12.17 -17.48
N LEU A 585 16.60 -11.84 -18.39
CA LEU A 585 18.03 -11.91 -18.03
C LEU A 585 18.24 -10.91 -16.89
N GLY A 586 18.29 -11.47 -15.68
CA GLY A 586 18.22 -10.73 -14.43
C GLY A 586 19.23 -9.61 -14.37
N ARG A 587 18.81 -8.52 -13.73
CA ARG A 587 19.66 -7.36 -13.48
C ARG A 587 20.92 -7.84 -12.73
N PRO A 588 22.13 -7.32 -13.01
CA PRO A 588 23.32 -7.69 -12.25
C PRO A 588 23.01 -7.58 -10.75
N MET A 589 23.35 -8.64 -9.99
CA MET A 589 23.08 -8.67 -8.56
C MET A 589 23.94 -7.60 -7.92
N LEU A 590 23.26 -6.64 -7.33
CA LEU A 590 23.87 -5.50 -6.70
C LEU A 590 23.32 -5.37 -5.29
N HIS A 591 24.23 -5.37 -4.33
CA HIS A 591 23.90 -5.30 -2.93
C HIS A 591 24.51 -4.05 -2.32
N MET A 592 23.72 -3.38 -1.48
CA MET A 592 24.11 -2.20 -0.72
C MET A 592 23.90 -2.51 0.77
N ALA A 593 24.94 -2.38 1.58
CA ALA A 593 24.85 -2.52 3.03
C ALA A 593 25.65 -1.45 3.74
N TRP A 594 25.15 -1.01 4.90
CA TRP A 594 25.91 -0.22 5.85
C TRP A 594 26.70 -1.17 6.76
N GLN A 595 27.96 -0.85 7.03
CA GLN A 595 28.81 -1.63 7.92
C GLN A 595 28.75 -1.03 9.33
N ASP A 596 28.43 -1.87 10.32
CA ASP A 596 28.42 -1.46 11.72
C ASP A 596 29.89 -1.31 12.17
N LEU A 597 30.31 -0.10 12.52
CA LEU A 597 31.62 0.07 13.14
C LEU A 597 31.61 -0.48 14.56
N PRO A 598 32.70 -1.12 15.01
CA PRO A 598 32.87 -1.45 16.42
C PRO A 598 32.74 -0.16 17.23
N GLN A 599 31.68 -0.06 18.02
CA GLN A 599 31.40 1.12 18.84
C GLN A 599 32.64 1.43 19.69
N GLN A 600 33.36 2.50 19.35
CA GLN A 600 34.28 3.11 20.28
C GLN A 600 33.41 3.71 21.39
N LYS A 601 33.26 2.96 22.49
CA LYS A 601 32.28 3.17 23.58
C LYS A 601 32.33 4.53 24.28
N ASP A 602 33.24 5.44 23.93
CA ASP A 602 33.54 6.63 24.72
C ASP A 602 33.25 7.99 24.06
N THR A 603 32.69 8.04 22.85
CA THR A 603 32.28 9.33 22.26
C THR A 603 30.83 9.33 21.82
N LEU A 604 29.97 10.01 22.59
CA LEU A 604 28.59 10.43 22.27
C LEU A 604 28.50 11.40 21.06
N VAL A 605 29.45 11.34 20.13
CA VAL A 605 29.49 12.25 18.99
C VAL A 605 28.53 11.74 17.93
N GLU A 606 27.74 12.68 17.40
CA GLU A 606 26.84 12.51 16.26
C GLU A 606 27.61 12.21 14.95
N SER A 607 28.38 11.13 14.86
CA SER A 607 29.04 10.73 13.63
C SER A 607 28.01 10.23 12.59
N LEU A 608 28.32 10.46 11.32
CA LEU A 608 27.63 9.80 10.21
C LEU A 608 28.09 8.33 10.17
N PRO A 609 27.30 7.41 9.59
CA PRO A 609 27.81 6.07 9.31
C PRO A 609 29.06 6.21 8.43
N GLU A 610 30.18 5.64 8.87
CA GLU A 610 31.48 5.94 8.24
C GLU A 610 31.70 5.14 6.96
N GLU A 611 30.98 4.02 6.74
CA GLU A 611 31.25 3.11 5.62
C GLU A 611 29.99 2.51 4.99
N LEU A 612 29.83 2.71 3.66
CA LEU A 612 28.84 2.02 2.81
C LEU A 612 29.55 0.98 1.96
N LEU A 613 29.10 -0.26 2.05
CA LEU A 613 29.59 -1.39 1.28
C LEU A 613 28.71 -1.62 0.05
N LEU A 614 29.34 -1.61 -1.12
CA LEU A 614 28.72 -1.93 -2.40
C LEU A 614 29.33 -3.20 -2.94
N LEU A 615 28.50 -4.21 -3.16
CA LEU A 615 28.90 -5.50 -3.70
C LEU A 615 28.20 -5.70 -5.04
N TRP A 616 28.97 -5.98 -6.08
CA TRP A 616 28.40 -6.39 -7.35
C TRP A 616 29.30 -7.37 -8.09
N ALA A 617 28.65 -8.33 -8.74
CA ALA A 617 29.33 -9.36 -9.52
C ALA A 617 28.97 -9.23 -11.00
N GLY A 618 29.90 -9.59 -11.88
CA GLY A 618 29.62 -9.76 -13.31
C GLY A 618 30.70 -10.50 -14.10
N GLY A 619 30.33 -11.00 -15.29
CA GLY A 619 31.26 -11.49 -16.31
C GLY A 619 30.86 -12.82 -16.96
N ALA A 620 31.07 -12.92 -18.29
CA ALA A 620 30.77 -14.09 -19.13
C ALA A 620 31.99 -14.97 -19.47
N THR A 621 33.20 -14.58 -19.04
CA THR A 621 34.47 -15.31 -19.26
C THR A 621 35.41 -15.33 -18.04
N GLU A 622 35.27 -14.37 -17.13
CA GLU A 622 35.95 -14.32 -15.83
C GLU A 622 34.91 -13.83 -14.81
N ALA A 623 34.77 -14.51 -13.67
CA ALA A 623 33.92 -14.03 -12.59
C ALA A 623 34.63 -12.86 -11.90
N LYS A 624 34.12 -11.64 -12.10
CA LYS A 624 34.64 -10.44 -11.45
C LYS A 624 33.68 -10.00 -10.34
N LEU A 625 34.09 -10.19 -9.10
CA LEU A 625 33.49 -9.52 -7.95
C LEU A 625 34.15 -8.17 -7.78
N ASN A 626 33.34 -7.14 -7.65
CA ASN A 626 33.80 -5.82 -7.30
C ASN A 626 33.18 -5.45 -5.95
N LEU A 627 34.04 -5.05 -5.04
CA LEU A 627 33.67 -4.59 -3.72
C LEU A 627 34.14 -3.16 -3.58
N ALA A 628 33.19 -2.24 -3.42
CA ALA A 628 33.52 -0.85 -3.12
C ALA A 628 33.12 -0.51 -1.69
N ARG A 629 34.03 0.15 -1.00
CA ARG A 629 33.83 0.78 0.29
C ARG A 629 33.80 2.28 0.09
N VAL A 630 32.68 2.91 0.41
CA VAL A 630 32.54 4.36 0.39
C VAL A 630 32.70 4.86 1.81
N ARG A 631 33.81 5.52 2.11
CA ARG A 631 34.12 6.06 3.43
C ARG A 631 33.74 7.53 3.53
N PHE A 632 32.90 7.86 4.50
CA PHE A 632 32.47 9.21 4.80
C PHE A 632 33.39 9.81 5.86
N SER A 633 34.07 10.91 5.52
CA SER A 633 34.91 11.61 6.49
C SER A 633 34.04 12.40 7.48
N VAL A 634 34.26 12.18 8.77
CA VAL A 634 33.60 12.94 9.85
C VAL A 634 34.29 14.30 9.99
N GLY A 635 34.05 15.21 9.04
CA GLY A 635 34.61 16.57 9.03
C GLY A 635 33.57 17.64 9.38
N LYS A 636 34.00 18.67 10.14
CA LYS A 636 33.18 19.88 10.37
C LYS A 636 32.75 20.47 9.02
N ARG A 637 31.50 20.91 8.95
CA ARG A 637 30.69 21.36 7.79
C ARG A 637 31.34 22.40 6.84
N GLU A 638 32.58 22.83 7.08
CA GLU A 638 33.22 23.97 6.45
C GLU A 638 34.16 23.60 5.28
N ALA A 639 34.44 22.32 5.05
CA ALA A 639 35.07 21.87 3.80
C ALA A 639 34.40 20.59 3.32
N ALA A 640 33.93 20.57 2.06
CA ALA A 640 33.42 19.38 1.40
C ALA A 640 34.57 18.40 1.15
N VAL A 641 34.96 17.66 2.17
CA VAL A 641 35.92 16.57 2.03
C VAL A 641 35.25 15.50 1.20
N GLN A 642 35.81 15.21 0.02
CA GLN A 642 35.29 14.14 -0.83
C GLN A 642 35.38 12.81 -0.07
N PRO A 643 34.30 12.01 -0.05
CA PRO A 643 34.36 10.68 0.55
C PRO A 643 35.41 9.84 -0.18
N LYS A 644 36.11 9.00 0.58
CA LYS A 644 37.14 8.12 0.02
C LYS A 644 36.48 6.87 -0.51
N LEU A 645 36.62 6.62 -1.81
CA LEU A 645 36.20 5.38 -2.44
C LEU A 645 37.39 4.43 -2.48
N ASP A 646 37.23 3.28 -1.83
CA ASP A 646 38.21 2.20 -1.81
C ASP A 646 37.60 1.02 -2.58
N LEU A 647 38.30 0.54 -3.61
CA LEU A 647 37.81 -0.52 -4.51
C LEU A 647 38.72 -1.75 -4.38
N ALA A 648 38.10 -2.91 -4.17
CA ALA A 648 38.71 -4.22 -4.35
C ALA A 648 38.03 -4.93 -5.52
N THR A 649 38.83 -5.61 -6.34
CA THR A 649 38.34 -6.44 -7.43
C THR A 649 38.91 -7.83 -7.29
N VAL A 650 38.03 -8.82 -7.15
CA VAL A 650 38.40 -10.23 -7.18
C VAL A 650 38.07 -10.76 -8.57
N LYS A 651 39.06 -11.31 -9.26
CA LYS A 651 38.89 -11.96 -10.56
C LYS A 651 39.12 -13.46 -10.42
N ALA A 652 38.09 -14.26 -10.64
CA ALA A 652 38.22 -15.69 -10.85
C ALA A 652 38.34 -15.96 -12.35
N ASN A 653 39.50 -16.49 -12.77
CA ASN A 653 39.76 -16.89 -14.14
C ASN A 653 39.37 -18.36 -14.34
N ALA A 654 38.47 -18.66 -15.28
CA ALA A 654 38.38 -19.99 -15.88
C ALA A 654 37.61 -19.96 -17.20
N SER A 655 38.15 -20.69 -18.19
CA SER A 655 37.59 -20.84 -19.53
C SER A 655 36.23 -21.57 -19.52
N SER A 656 35.17 -20.80 -19.24
CA SER A 656 33.76 -20.87 -19.70
C SER A 656 32.87 -22.04 -19.23
N THR A 657 31.65 -21.87 -18.72
CA THR A 657 30.82 -20.65 -18.51
C THR A 657 29.78 -20.83 -17.40
N GLY A 658 29.77 -19.96 -16.37
CA GLY A 658 28.60 -19.75 -15.51
C GLY A 658 28.96 -19.53 -14.05
N HIS A 659 28.95 -18.26 -13.59
CA HIS A 659 29.29 -17.92 -12.20
C HIS A 659 28.24 -17.04 -11.54
N PHE A 660 27.90 -17.35 -10.31
CA PHE A 660 27.18 -16.44 -9.42
C PHE A 660 27.85 -16.44 -8.05
N LEU A 661 27.68 -15.31 -7.37
CA LEU A 661 28.44 -14.95 -6.20
C LEU A 661 27.51 -14.65 -5.02
N LEU A 662 27.76 -15.30 -3.88
CA LEU A 662 27.00 -15.12 -2.64
C LEU A 662 27.92 -14.56 -1.59
N CYS A 663 27.80 -13.29 -1.26
CA CYS A 663 28.61 -12.70 -0.19
C CYS A 663 27.84 -12.76 1.13
N ARG A 664 28.49 -13.17 2.23
CA ARG A 664 27.99 -13.05 3.60
C ARG A 664 28.97 -12.21 4.40
N CYS A 665 28.47 -11.12 4.96
CA CYS A 665 29.16 -10.39 6.02
C CYS A 665 28.82 -11.08 7.34
N TYR A 666 29.80 -11.64 8.04
CA TYR A 666 29.63 -12.28 9.35
C TYR A 666 29.75 -11.25 10.48
N ASP A 667 30.69 -10.32 10.33
CA ASP A 667 30.91 -9.19 11.22
C ASP A 667 31.63 -8.06 10.46
N ALA A 668 32.05 -7.00 11.15
CA ALA A 668 32.72 -5.86 10.54
C ALA A 668 33.98 -6.23 9.76
N ASP A 669 34.66 -7.32 10.08
CA ASP A 669 35.95 -7.65 9.48
C ASP A 669 35.86 -8.86 8.55
N ARG A 670 34.89 -9.76 8.77
CA ARG A 670 34.77 -11.05 8.09
C ARG A 670 33.67 -11.06 7.04
N ILE A 671 34.07 -11.10 5.78
CA ILE A 671 33.12 -11.24 4.67
C ILE A 671 33.56 -12.44 3.82
N ALA A 672 32.74 -13.49 3.75
CA ALA A 672 33.02 -14.61 2.85
C ALA A 672 32.19 -14.49 1.57
N ALA A 673 32.73 -14.91 0.44
CA ALA A 673 32.02 -14.99 -0.82
C ALA A 673 32.00 -16.42 -1.35
N LEU A 674 30.82 -16.97 -1.60
CA LEU A 674 30.61 -18.20 -2.35
C LEU A 674 30.69 -17.89 -3.84
N VAL A 675 31.70 -18.40 -4.52
CA VAL A 675 31.82 -18.38 -5.98
C VAL A 675 31.45 -19.77 -6.50
N LEU A 676 30.55 -19.83 -7.45
CA LEU A 676 30.25 -21.06 -8.17
C LEU A 676 30.90 -21.04 -9.54
N GLN A 677 31.81 -21.98 -9.78
CA GLN A 677 32.59 -22.06 -10.99
C GLN A 677 32.13 -23.20 -11.90
N GLU A 678 31.39 -22.91 -12.97
CA GLU A 678 31.08 -23.90 -14.01
C GLU A 678 32.34 -24.15 -14.86
N GLU A 679 32.97 -25.32 -14.66
CA GLU A 679 34.02 -25.80 -15.55
C GLU A 679 33.38 -26.45 -16.79
N PRO A 680 34.03 -26.37 -17.97
CA PRO A 680 33.55 -27.03 -19.20
C PRO A 680 33.47 -28.57 -19.10
N SER A 681 33.83 -29.15 -17.95
CA SER A 681 33.76 -30.58 -17.63
C SER A 681 32.82 -30.87 -16.46
N ARG A 682 31.49 -30.83 -16.66
CA ARG A 682 30.42 -31.44 -15.83
C ARG A 682 30.39 -31.16 -14.32
N SER A 683 31.28 -30.36 -13.77
CA SER A 683 31.38 -30.08 -12.33
C SER A 683 31.43 -28.58 -12.10
N ALA A 684 30.42 -28.06 -11.40
CA ALA A 684 30.51 -26.73 -10.81
C ALA A 684 31.28 -26.84 -9.49
N THR A 685 32.40 -26.12 -9.35
CA THR A 685 33.14 -26.04 -8.10
C THR A 685 32.66 -24.87 -7.27
N VAL A 686 32.39 -25.14 -5.99
CA VAL A 686 32.02 -24.11 -5.02
C VAL A 686 33.28 -23.69 -4.27
N CYS A 687 33.56 -22.40 -4.29
CA CYS A 687 34.74 -21.79 -3.68
C CYS A 687 34.27 -20.75 -2.66
N LEU A 688 34.72 -20.87 -1.41
CA LEU A 688 34.59 -19.80 -0.42
C LEU A 688 35.85 -18.93 -0.47
N ILE A 689 35.67 -17.64 -0.72
CA ILE A 689 36.73 -16.63 -0.67
C ILE A 689 36.53 -15.82 0.60
N ASP A 690 37.49 -15.87 1.53
CA ASP A 690 37.54 -14.88 2.61
C ASP A 690 37.95 -13.53 2.02
N MET A 691 37.15 -12.50 2.23
CA MET A 691 37.41 -11.16 1.73
C MET A 691 38.09 -10.27 2.77
N THR A 692 38.39 -10.78 3.98
CA THR A 692 39.19 -10.06 5.00
C THR A 692 40.54 -9.63 4.46
N ASP A 693 41.16 -10.49 3.65
CA ASP A 693 42.55 -10.32 3.20
C ASP A 693 42.63 -9.57 1.86
N LEU A 694 41.51 -9.09 1.33
CA LEU A 694 41.52 -8.32 0.09
C LEU A 694 42.08 -6.92 0.34
N GLU A 695 43.14 -6.58 -0.38
CA GLU A 695 43.67 -5.23 -0.41
C GLU A 695 42.73 -4.29 -1.19
N PHE A 696 42.32 -3.22 -0.54
CA PHE A 696 41.52 -2.17 -1.16
C PHE A 696 42.43 -1.06 -1.67
N HIS A 697 42.30 -0.74 -2.95
CA HIS A 697 43.04 0.36 -3.55
C HIS A 697 42.19 1.64 -3.58
N PRO A 698 42.76 2.80 -3.23
CA PRO A 698 42.06 4.07 -3.36
C PRO A 698 41.73 4.33 -4.83
N PHE A 699 40.51 4.80 -5.09
CA PHE A 699 40.03 5.12 -6.43
C PHE A 699 40.93 6.17 -7.10
N GLY A 700 41.51 5.83 -8.25
CA GLY A 700 42.48 6.66 -8.98
C GLY A 700 43.92 6.12 -9.01
N SER A 701 44.19 4.98 -8.35
CA SER A 701 45.44 4.21 -8.45
C SER A 701 45.19 2.98 -9.31
N GLU A 702 45.71 2.94 -10.55
CA GLU A 702 45.71 1.70 -11.35
C GLU A 702 46.55 0.62 -10.64
N ALA A 703 45.89 -0.37 -10.05
CA ALA A 703 46.54 -1.61 -9.65
C ALA A 703 45.57 -2.79 -9.85
N SER A 704 45.98 -3.71 -10.71
CA SER A 704 45.37 -5.02 -10.92
C SER A 704 46.39 -6.10 -10.58
N ALA A 705 46.08 -6.93 -9.57
CA ALA A 705 46.39 -8.36 -9.44
C ALA A 705 46.52 -8.74 -7.96
N ILE A 706 45.55 -9.46 -7.38
CA ILE A 706 45.78 -10.38 -6.26
C ILE A 706 44.75 -11.51 -6.34
N LEU A 707 45.23 -12.73 -6.58
CA LEU A 707 44.67 -14.01 -6.12
C LEU A 707 45.73 -15.09 -6.41
N SER A 708 46.68 -15.26 -5.50
CA SER A 708 47.59 -16.42 -5.53
C SER A 708 47.81 -17.11 -4.19
N ASP A 709 47.28 -16.61 -3.06
CA ASP A 709 47.59 -17.17 -1.73
C ASP A 709 46.39 -17.41 -0.79
N MET A 710 45.14 -17.35 -1.26
CA MET A 710 43.98 -17.58 -0.37
C MET A 710 43.63 -19.07 -0.23
N GLN A 711 43.48 -19.56 1.00
CA GLN A 711 43.05 -20.93 1.29
C GLN A 711 41.54 -21.08 1.02
N VAL A 712 41.20 -21.70 -0.09
CA VAL A 712 39.81 -22.04 -0.46
C VAL A 712 39.51 -23.49 -0.06
N SER A 713 38.49 -23.73 0.75
CA SER A 713 37.92 -25.06 0.96
C SER A 713 36.86 -25.38 -0.10
N GLN A 714 37.06 -26.44 -0.89
CA GLN A 714 36.15 -26.88 -1.95
C GLN A 714 34.96 -27.69 -1.38
N SER A 715 33.71 -27.33 -1.72
CA SER A 715 32.52 -28.10 -1.34
C SER A 715 31.92 -28.91 -2.49
N ALA A 716 30.93 -29.76 -2.19
CA ALA A 716 30.24 -30.61 -3.16
C ALA A 716 29.58 -29.81 -4.31
N PRO A 717 29.56 -30.35 -5.55
CA PRO A 717 29.16 -29.61 -6.74
C PRO A 717 27.64 -29.40 -6.84
N LEU A 718 27.23 -28.20 -7.29
CA LEU A 718 25.84 -27.91 -7.64
C LEU A 718 25.55 -28.25 -9.11
N PRO A 719 24.30 -28.57 -9.49
CA PRO A 719 23.93 -28.74 -10.90
C PRO A 719 24.12 -27.44 -11.71
N GLU A 720 24.56 -27.55 -12.97
CA GLU A 720 24.94 -26.47 -13.93
C GLU A 720 23.87 -25.37 -14.19
N SER A 721 22.68 -25.51 -13.60
CA SER A 721 21.54 -24.64 -13.94
C SER A 721 21.35 -23.45 -12.99
N TYR A 722 21.87 -23.47 -11.77
CA TYR A 722 21.59 -22.50 -10.71
C TYR A 722 22.38 -21.19 -10.88
N LEU A 723 21.76 -20.01 -10.70
CA LEU A 723 22.40 -18.73 -11.11
C LEU A 723 22.14 -17.50 -10.21
N TRP A 724 21.30 -17.56 -9.16
CA TRP A 724 20.82 -16.35 -8.45
C TRP A 724 20.53 -16.58 -6.99
N ALA A 725 20.90 -15.72 -6.05
CA ALA A 725 20.43 -15.83 -4.67
C ALA A 725 19.76 -14.59 -4.10
N SER A 726 19.01 -14.79 -3.01
CA SER A 726 18.33 -13.73 -2.28
C SER A 726 19.12 -13.24 -1.07
N ALA A 727 18.98 -11.93 -0.83
CA ALA A 727 19.20 -11.16 0.40
C ALA A 727 20.25 -11.70 1.40
N MET A 728 21.47 -11.15 1.34
CA MET A 728 22.59 -11.45 2.25
C MET A 728 22.27 -11.23 3.73
N ARG A 729 21.31 -10.33 4.05
CA ARG A 729 20.86 -10.08 5.43
C ARG A 729 20.33 -11.36 6.09
N VAL A 730 19.57 -12.18 5.38
CA VAL A 730 19.03 -13.43 5.95
C VAL A 730 20.10 -14.52 6.03
N MET A 731 21.00 -14.56 5.04
CA MET A 731 22.19 -15.43 5.10
C MET A 731 23.03 -15.14 6.35
N SER A 732 23.19 -13.87 6.73
CA SER A 732 23.96 -13.46 7.92
C SER A 732 23.36 -13.98 9.24
N GLN A 733 22.03 -14.02 9.35
CA GLN A 733 21.32 -14.33 10.58
C GLN A 733 20.99 -15.82 10.74
N ARG A 734 20.84 -16.56 9.64
CA ARG A 734 20.32 -17.94 9.65
C ARG A 734 21.27 -18.98 9.07
N GLY A 735 22.34 -18.52 8.42
CA GLY A 735 23.17 -19.40 7.62
C GLY A 735 22.42 -20.11 6.51
N VAL A 736 21.31 -19.60 5.98
CA VAL A 736 20.61 -20.25 4.84
C VAL A 736 20.69 -19.38 3.59
N CYS A 737 20.92 -20.00 2.44
CA CYS A 737 21.01 -19.36 1.13
C CYS A 737 20.07 -20.02 0.10
N SER A 738 19.13 -19.27 -0.49
CA SER A 738 18.37 -19.78 -1.65
C SER A 738 19.03 -19.38 -2.95
N ILE A 739 19.04 -20.29 -3.91
CA ILE A 739 19.56 -20.09 -5.25
C ILE A 739 18.51 -20.47 -6.32
N TYR A 740 18.15 -19.58 -7.23
CA TYR A 740 17.23 -19.85 -8.35
C TYR A 740 17.97 -20.06 -9.69
N SER A 741 17.57 -21.10 -10.40
CA SER A 741 17.91 -21.40 -11.79
C SER A 741 16.78 -20.90 -12.69
N TRP A 742 17.05 -19.90 -13.53
CA TRP A 742 16.10 -19.52 -14.57
C TRP A 742 16.05 -20.55 -15.71
N ARG A 743 17.18 -21.20 -16.04
CA ARG A 743 17.26 -22.20 -17.11
C ARG A 743 16.50 -23.49 -16.78
N ALA A 744 16.70 -24.00 -15.57
CA ALA A 744 15.99 -25.20 -15.10
C ALA A 744 14.65 -24.87 -14.44
N ARG A 745 14.36 -23.59 -14.19
CA ARG A 745 13.17 -23.17 -13.45
C ARG A 745 13.10 -23.85 -12.08
N ARG A 746 14.24 -23.90 -11.37
CA ARG A 746 14.39 -24.58 -10.08
C ARG A 746 14.94 -23.65 -9.02
N LEU A 747 14.44 -23.75 -7.79
CA LEU A 747 14.89 -23.03 -6.62
C LEU A 747 15.53 -24.04 -5.64
N LEU A 748 16.82 -23.87 -5.39
CA LEU A 748 17.63 -24.63 -4.44
C LEU A 748 17.78 -23.84 -3.14
N THR A 749 17.81 -24.48 -1.98
CA THR A 749 18.15 -23.82 -0.71
C THR A 749 19.26 -24.58 -0.01
N LEU A 750 20.34 -23.88 0.35
CA LEU A 750 21.54 -24.37 1.01
C LEU A 750 21.57 -23.92 2.46
N ASP A 751 21.87 -24.83 3.37
CA ASP A 751 22.26 -24.55 4.74
C ASP A 751 23.79 -24.36 4.80
N MET A 752 24.26 -23.28 5.42
CA MET A 752 25.64 -22.80 5.51
C MET A 752 26.21 -22.92 6.92
N GLU A 753 25.45 -23.44 7.88
CA GLU A 753 25.98 -23.80 9.20
C GLU A 753 26.60 -25.20 9.10
N ALA A 754 27.93 -25.24 8.89
CA ALA A 754 28.68 -26.49 8.84
C ALA A 754 29.08 -26.94 10.25
N VAL A 755 28.49 -28.06 10.66
CA VAL A 755 28.94 -29.03 11.67
C VAL A 755 29.35 -28.42 13.02
N ASP A 756 28.43 -28.39 13.98
CA ASP A 756 28.81 -28.51 15.39
C ASP A 756 29.69 -29.76 15.49
N GLU A 757 30.97 -29.57 15.83
CA GLU A 757 31.88 -30.66 16.10
C GLU A 757 31.19 -31.59 17.12
N MET A 758 30.85 -32.81 16.69
CA MET A 758 30.46 -33.86 17.60
C MET A 758 31.64 -34.08 18.54
N ASP A 759 31.58 -33.45 19.71
CA ASP A 759 32.31 -33.86 20.91
C ASP A 759 31.79 -35.24 21.34
N ASP A 760 32.08 -36.27 20.56
CA ASP A 760 32.03 -37.67 20.99
C ASP A 760 33.43 -38.25 20.78
N ALA A 761 34.34 -37.85 21.66
CA ALA A 761 35.55 -38.61 21.94
C ALA A 761 35.22 -39.66 23.02
N ASP A 762 35.05 -40.90 22.60
CA ASP A 762 35.36 -42.10 23.39
C ASP A 762 36.59 -42.80 22.80
#